data_AF-A0A210PNZ9-F1
#
_entry.id   AF-A0A210PNZ9-F1
#
_cell.length_a   1.000
_cell.length_b   1.000
_cell.length_c   1.000
_cell.angle_alpha   90.00
_cell.angle_beta   90.00
_cell.angle_gamma   90.00
#
_symmetry.space_group_name_H-M   'P 1'
#
loop_
_entity.id
_entity.type
_entity.pdbx_description
1 polymer ?
#
loop_
_entity_poly.entity_id
_entity_poly.type
_entity_poly.pdbx_seq_one_letter_code
_entity_poly.pdbx_strand_id
1 'polypeptide(L)'
;MGLEQLFWSTFYKKDASLLVQDISFQARKQMQVVEEEVKKLQTVPQVINEGVGTLNQTLCQDCKSKLLNKIYPPQGSITTKKDPKTVKRLPIECQNVIKDLEILLIKKEKLNKGGADDEEYCTTEEWHEQTISKLSAQHERNVEELLRELDNLKRETSDAKRREQQLIDQHERKIGELQKTIDSYEISIGTKNRTIENIETDRTRDRQRIKSLEDEIKTLDKRIIELSHPNPQGKSTQTELSKPTCNSQGNSTQTKLSHPYLQGKSTKTEPCETEKKSKSWFFFGPSKDEQLNAERMEHEKLRCNFRRRLQENEHKEKTLQERNKELSRALSQKDQSYHEKMKQITDLHARIEELDIVKEENAKLHSDIQSMLGKEGQTEATLQEKDIELARVHSRMDKIQNENTNIIADLQKKAEERQRQEKQLDDYRQEIQQLLNDLNVQDKELKTLRGQLEEMQQPRKKTLVIGLHCNRSGVGKSLVDMVVTELTKGVQDRLDRNNINLTIQFSQTPSEVTSWLQIVLCLNMSRVGTNILDSVKGIKGRVHMNPIITGKDMLVMTNVCMNNTLISAGERDVFVLVLHHTSKNNLSSLTPTNHRVTGSELRQLGGILDIAFCSDSGLYECDVNSNTFDKIASVLTKYILL
;
A
#
# COMPACT_ATOMS: atom_id res chain seq x y z
N MET A 1 32.06 4.81 -7.34
CA MET A 1 30.96 4.03 -6.72
C MET A 1 29.70 4.85 -6.93
N GLY A 2 28.85 4.63 -7.93
CA GLY A 2 28.29 3.37 -8.42
C GLY A 2 26.88 3.21 -7.83
N LEU A 3 25.93 4.07 -8.20
CA LEU A 3 24.52 4.05 -7.77
C LEU A 3 23.59 4.13 -9.00
N GLU A 4 23.81 3.22 -9.95
CA GLU A 4 22.79 2.88 -10.94
C GLU A 4 22.47 1.39 -10.77
N GLN A 5 21.17 1.07 -10.86
CA GLN A 5 20.56 -0.27 -10.80
C GLN A 5 20.11 -0.77 -9.42
N LEU A 6 19.07 -0.14 -8.87
CA LEU A 6 18.07 -0.86 -8.09
C LEU A 6 17.11 -1.57 -9.06
N PHE A 7 17.48 -2.78 -9.47
CA PHE A 7 16.57 -3.71 -10.16
C PHE A 7 15.47 -4.12 -9.18
N TRP A 8 14.26 -3.60 -9.37
CA TRP A 8 13.08 -4.17 -8.74
C TRP A 8 12.86 -5.57 -9.34
N SER A 9 12.89 -6.61 -8.49
CA SER A 9 12.63 -7.97 -8.95
C SER A 9 11.25 -8.04 -9.62
N THR A 10 11.14 -8.83 -10.68
CA THR A 10 9.89 -9.04 -11.43
C THR A 10 8.73 -9.55 -10.56
N PHE A 11 9.03 -10.04 -9.35
CA PHE A 11 8.06 -10.48 -8.34
C PHE A 11 7.22 -9.31 -7.80
N TYR A 12 7.82 -8.16 -7.49
CA TYR A 12 7.11 -7.01 -6.91
C TYR A 12 6.15 -6.29 -7.88
N LYS A 13 6.22 -6.58 -9.18
CA LYS A 13 5.31 -5.99 -10.18
C LYS A 13 3.87 -6.50 -10.04
N LYS A 14 3.64 -7.73 -9.56
CA LYS A 14 2.28 -8.25 -9.34
C LYS A 14 1.66 -7.69 -8.05
N ASP A 15 2.44 -7.58 -6.99
CA ASP A 15 1.94 -7.13 -5.69
C ASP A 15 1.71 -5.61 -5.65
N ALA A 16 2.46 -4.85 -6.44
CA ALA A 16 2.22 -3.41 -6.60
C ALA A 16 0.80 -3.12 -7.13
N SER A 17 0.26 -3.98 -8.01
CA SER A 17 -1.11 -3.81 -8.52
C SER A 17 -2.15 -4.02 -7.42
N LEU A 18 -1.96 -5.02 -6.56
CA LEU A 18 -2.87 -5.31 -5.45
C LEU A 18 -2.78 -4.22 -4.37
N LEU A 19 -1.58 -3.76 -4.05
CA LEU A 19 -1.36 -2.66 -3.10
C LEU A 19 -2.00 -1.35 -3.59
N VAL A 20 -1.87 -1.05 -4.89
CA VAL A 20 -2.50 0.13 -5.49
C VAL A 20 -4.03 0.01 -5.50
N GLN A 21 -4.58 -1.20 -5.73
CA GLN A 21 -6.02 -1.43 -5.62
C GLN A 21 -6.54 -1.23 -4.21
N ASP A 22 -5.81 -1.72 -3.20
CA ASP A 22 -6.22 -1.63 -1.80
C ASP A 22 -6.12 -0.19 -1.26
N ILE A 23 -5.04 0.53 -1.61
CA ILE A 23 -4.91 1.97 -1.32
C ILE A 23 -6.01 2.77 -2.04
N SER A 24 -6.34 2.42 -3.30
CA SER A 24 -7.47 3.03 -4.04
C SER A 24 -8.80 2.80 -3.33
N PHE A 25 -9.03 1.59 -2.83
CA PHE A 25 -10.26 1.24 -2.12
C PHE A 25 -10.39 2.01 -0.80
N GLN A 26 -9.33 2.06 0.00
CA GLN A 26 -9.30 2.83 1.25
C GLN A 26 -9.46 4.34 1.01
N ALA A 27 -8.83 4.88 -0.03
CA ALA A 27 -8.98 6.28 -0.39
C ALA A 27 -10.43 6.63 -0.79
N ARG A 28 -11.13 5.76 -1.55
CA ARG A 28 -12.55 5.96 -1.87
C ARG A 28 -13.44 5.93 -0.63
N LYS A 29 -13.16 5.02 0.31
CA LYS A 29 -13.88 4.92 1.59
C LYS A 29 -13.74 6.21 2.41
N GLN A 30 -12.52 6.73 2.54
CA GLN A 30 -12.27 8.00 3.25
C GLN A 30 -12.90 9.20 2.53
N MET A 31 -12.87 9.22 1.19
CA MET A 31 -13.51 10.28 0.41
C MET A 31 -15.03 10.31 0.61
N GLN A 32 -15.69 9.15 0.73
CA GLN A 32 -17.12 9.08 1.02
C GLN A 32 -17.46 9.65 2.41
N VAL A 33 -16.63 9.39 3.42
CA VAL A 33 -16.80 9.97 4.77
C VAL A 33 -16.68 11.49 4.72
N VAL A 34 -15.68 12.01 4.01
CA VAL A 34 -15.53 13.47 3.82
C VAL A 34 -16.71 14.06 3.05
N GLU A 35 -17.22 13.37 2.02
CA GLU A 35 -18.38 13.83 1.25
C GLU A 35 -19.66 13.87 2.10
N GLU A 36 -19.86 12.91 3.00
CA GLU A 36 -20.96 12.93 3.97
C GLU A 36 -20.82 14.07 4.99
N GLU A 37 -19.63 14.34 5.52
CA GLU A 37 -19.38 15.46 6.42
C GLU A 37 -19.56 16.82 5.72
N VAL A 38 -19.15 16.93 4.45
CA VAL A 38 -19.40 18.13 3.64
C VAL A 38 -20.90 18.32 3.38
N LYS A 39 -21.66 17.24 3.14
CA LYS A 39 -23.13 17.32 3.04
C LYS A 39 -23.78 17.77 4.35
N LYS A 40 -23.25 17.36 5.51
CA LYS A 40 -23.71 17.87 6.81
C LYS A 40 -23.43 19.38 6.93
N LEU A 41 -22.26 19.85 6.49
CA LEU A 41 -21.91 21.28 6.49
C LEU A 41 -22.74 22.11 5.51
N GLN A 42 -23.25 21.52 4.42
CA GLN A 42 -24.16 22.20 3.49
C GLN A 42 -25.52 22.54 4.10
N THR A 43 -25.91 21.92 5.22
CA THR A 43 -27.14 22.27 5.95
C THR A 43 -26.95 23.45 6.92
N VAL A 44 -25.70 23.83 7.23
CA VAL A 44 -25.38 24.93 8.16
C VAL A 44 -25.93 26.28 7.68
N PRO A 45 -25.81 26.68 6.39
CA PRO A 45 -26.44 27.91 5.90
C PRO A 45 -27.97 27.90 6.04
N GLN A 46 -28.61 26.74 5.90
CA GLN A 46 -30.05 26.60 6.06
C GLN A 46 -30.47 26.79 7.52
N VAL A 47 -29.78 26.16 8.46
CA VAL A 47 -30.01 26.32 9.91
C VAL A 47 -29.73 27.76 10.36
N ILE A 48 -28.68 28.40 9.83
CA ILE A 48 -28.41 29.82 10.08
C ILE A 48 -29.54 30.70 9.55
N ASN A 49 -30.02 30.44 8.33
CA ASN A 49 -31.12 31.21 7.73
C ASN A 49 -32.45 31.02 8.49
N GLU A 50 -32.75 29.82 8.96
CA GLU A 50 -33.90 29.52 9.82
C GLU A 50 -33.77 30.22 11.18
N GLY A 51 -32.57 30.21 11.78
CA GLY A 51 -32.26 30.94 13.01
C GLY A 51 -32.42 32.46 12.86
N VAL A 52 -31.93 33.02 11.74
CA VAL A 52 -32.11 34.44 11.39
C VAL A 52 -33.59 34.77 11.16
N GLY A 53 -34.34 33.89 10.49
CA GLY A 53 -35.79 34.02 10.31
C GLY A 53 -36.54 34.05 11.63
N THR A 54 -36.19 33.16 12.56
CA THR A 54 -36.77 33.08 13.90
C THR A 54 -36.42 34.31 14.74
N LEU A 55 -35.16 34.78 14.68
CA LEU A 55 -34.74 36.03 15.32
C LEU A 55 -35.53 37.22 14.77
N ASN A 56 -35.73 37.26 13.45
CA ASN A 56 -36.54 38.28 12.79
C ASN A 56 -38.03 38.18 13.14
N GLN A 57 -38.57 37.04 13.53
CA GLN A 57 -39.96 36.97 13.98
C GLN A 57 -40.12 37.38 15.44
N THR A 58 -39.06 37.19 16.25
CA THR A 58 -39.12 37.39 17.70
C THR A 58 -38.74 38.81 18.13
N LEU A 59 -37.87 39.50 17.37
CA LEU A 59 -37.42 40.85 17.71
C LEU A 59 -38.43 41.91 17.24
N CYS A 60 -38.77 42.85 18.13
CA CYS A 60 -39.56 44.04 17.76
C CYS A 60 -38.76 44.94 16.80
N GLN A 61 -39.46 45.82 16.07
CA GLN A 61 -38.85 46.65 15.02
C GLN A 61 -37.70 47.53 15.52
N ASP A 62 -37.78 48.01 16.76
CA ASP A 62 -36.74 48.86 17.34
C ASP A 62 -35.43 48.07 17.61
N CYS A 63 -35.57 46.82 18.07
CA CYS A 63 -34.44 45.90 18.26
C CYS A 63 -33.84 45.43 16.93
N LYS A 64 -34.66 45.18 15.91
CA LYS A 64 -34.18 44.87 14.54
C LYS A 64 -33.36 46.00 13.96
N SER A 65 -33.85 47.23 14.08
CA SER A 65 -33.19 48.43 13.57
C SER A 65 -31.83 48.64 14.24
N LYS A 66 -31.74 48.42 15.55
CA LYS A 66 -30.48 48.48 16.32
C LYS A 66 -29.50 47.35 15.96
N LEU A 67 -30.00 46.15 15.68
CA LEU A 67 -29.17 45.01 15.25
C LEU A 67 -28.64 45.21 13.83
N LEU A 68 -29.47 45.64 12.88
CA LEU A 68 -29.10 45.93 11.50
C LEU A 68 -28.10 47.09 11.40
N ASN A 69 -28.29 48.17 12.15
CA ASN A 69 -27.34 49.28 12.21
C ASN A 69 -25.98 48.89 12.84
N LYS A 70 -25.92 47.79 13.60
CA LYS A 70 -24.66 47.24 14.14
C LYS A 70 -23.97 46.27 13.19
N ILE A 71 -24.73 45.45 12.45
CA ILE A 71 -24.18 44.49 11.47
C ILE A 71 -23.75 45.19 10.18
N TYR A 72 -24.50 46.22 9.77
CA TYR A 72 -24.22 47.06 8.61
C TYR A 72 -24.19 48.53 9.03
N PRO A 73 -23.09 49.01 9.64
CA PRO A 73 -22.98 50.43 9.96
C PRO A 73 -23.09 51.26 8.67
N PRO A 74 -23.85 52.37 8.66
CA PRO A 74 -24.05 53.19 7.47
C PRO A 74 -22.69 53.68 6.96
N GLN A 75 -22.38 53.32 5.71
CA GLN A 75 -21.11 53.65 5.08
C GLN A 75 -20.99 55.17 4.89
N GLY A 76 -20.32 55.83 5.84
CA GLY A 76 -19.78 57.18 5.66
C GLY A 76 -18.57 57.13 4.73
N SER A 77 -18.63 57.97 3.69
CA SER A 77 -17.64 58.21 2.63
C SER A 77 -16.17 57.87 2.99
N ILE A 78 -15.67 56.80 2.39
CA ILE A 78 -14.26 56.42 2.41
C ILE A 78 -13.52 57.31 1.40
N THR A 79 -12.73 58.26 1.89
CA THR A 79 -11.67 58.90 1.10
C THR A 79 -10.44 57.99 1.11
N THR A 80 -9.87 57.82 -0.09
CA THR A 80 -8.80 56.90 -0.42
C THR A 80 -7.43 57.45 -0.02
N LYS A 81 -6.85 56.97 1.08
CA LYS A 81 -5.39 56.83 1.23
C LYS A 81 -5.04 55.57 2.02
N LYS A 82 -4.25 54.70 1.37
CA LYS A 82 -3.67 53.49 1.94
C LYS A 82 -2.49 53.88 2.83
N ASP A 83 -2.60 53.57 4.11
CA ASP A 83 -1.49 53.40 5.04
C ASP A 83 -1.70 52.12 5.85
N PRO A 84 -0.63 51.46 6.33
CA PRO A 84 -0.67 50.10 6.85
C PRO A 84 -1.43 50.01 8.18
N LYS A 85 -2.26 48.97 8.28
CA LYS A 85 -3.26 48.71 9.33
C LYS A 85 -2.64 48.59 10.72
N THR A 86 -2.75 49.62 11.54
CA THR A 86 -2.88 49.48 12.99
C THR A 86 -4.29 49.01 13.31
N VAL A 87 -4.43 47.84 13.93
CA VAL A 87 -5.71 47.33 14.46
C VAL A 87 -6.22 48.32 15.51
N LYS A 88 -7.16 49.18 15.12
CA LYS A 88 -7.81 50.10 16.05
C LYS A 88 -8.59 49.25 17.06
N ARG A 89 -8.17 49.28 18.32
CA ARG A 89 -8.97 48.77 19.45
C ARG A 89 -10.37 49.36 19.35
N LEU A 90 -11.38 48.50 19.51
CA LEU A 90 -12.77 48.92 19.61
C LEU A 90 -12.91 50.03 20.66
N PRO A 91 -13.68 51.10 20.39
CA PRO A 91 -13.99 52.12 21.38
C PRO A 91 -14.47 51.46 22.69
N ILE A 92 -14.12 52.05 23.83
CA ILE A 92 -14.42 51.50 25.16
C ILE A 92 -15.92 51.22 25.31
N GLU A 93 -16.77 52.03 24.70
CA GLU A 93 -18.21 51.81 24.68
C GLU A 93 -18.59 50.50 23.99
N CYS A 94 -17.91 50.12 22.91
CA CYS A 94 -18.12 48.84 22.23
C CYS A 94 -17.59 47.64 23.03
N GLN A 95 -16.48 47.81 23.74
CA GLN A 95 -15.95 46.76 24.63
C GLN A 95 -16.90 46.52 25.82
N ASN A 96 -17.49 47.58 26.36
CA ASN A 96 -18.47 47.49 27.44
C ASN A 96 -19.76 46.82 26.95
N VAL A 97 -20.25 47.16 25.76
CA VAL A 97 -21.41 46.51 25.15
C VAL A 97 -21.18 45.02 24.87
N ILE A 98 -19.97 44.64 24.46
CA ILE A 98 -19.60 43.22 24.27
C ILE A 98 -19.62 42.49 25.62
N LYS A 99 -19.03 43.09 26.67
CA LYS A 99 -19.09 42.53 28.03
C LYS A 99 -20.52 42.40 28.56
N ASP A 100 -21.36 43.40 28.34
CA ASP A 100 -22.76 43.37 28.76
C ASP A 100 -23.55 42.29 28.00
N LEU A 101 -23.26 42.09 26.71
CA LEU A 101 -23.84 41.01 25.91
C LEU A 101 -23.36 39.63 26.36
N GLU A 102 -22.09 39.46 26.71
CA GLU A 102 -21.55 38.23 27.30
C GLU A 102 -22.24 37.90 28.63
N ILE A 103 -22.40 38.90 29.51
CA ILE A 103 -23.11 38.73 30.79
C ILE A 103 -24.57 38.32 30.57
N LEU A 104 -25.26 38.94 29.61
CA LEU A 104 -26.65 38.60 29.29
C LEU A 104 -26.79 37.21 28.64
N LEU A 105 -25.84 36.80 27.79
CA LEU A 105 -25.80 35.46 27.20
C LEU A 105 -25.59 34.39 28.27
N ILE A 106 -24.62 34.60 29.17
CA ILE A 106 -24.37 33.70 30.31
C ILE A 106 -25.61 33.61 31.20
N LYS A 107 -26.28 34.74 31.48
CA LYS A 107 -27.49 34.78 32.32
C LYS A 107 -28.68 34.07 31.67
N LYS A 108 -28.84 34.18 30.34
CA LYS A 108 -29.88 33.49 29.58
C LYS A 108 -29.62 31.98 29.49
N GLU A 109 -28.36 31.58 29.35
CA GLU A 109 -27.97 30.17 29.34
C GLU A 109 -28.21 29.51 30.71
N LYS A 110 -27.97 30.25 31.81
CA LYS A 110 -28.32 29.83 33.18
C LYS A 110 -29.84 29.67 33.39
N LEU A 111 -30.66 30.56 32.83
CA LEU A 111 -32.13 30.49 32.94
C LEU A 111 -32.74 29.36 32.08
N ASN A 112 -32.08 28.98 30.98
CA ASN A 112 -32.57 27.90 30.11
C ASN A 112 -32.20 26.50 30.62
N LYS A 113 -31.20 26.35 31.50
CA LYS A 113 -30.82 25.07 32.12
C LYS A 113 -31.66 24.78 33.37
N GLY A 114 -32.98 24.91 33.26
CA GLY A 114 -33.94 24.70 34.35
C GLY A 114 -33.61 23.46 35.19
N GLY A 115 -33.03 23.70 36.36
CA GLY A 115 -32.55 22.71 37.30
C GLY A 115 -32.42 23.40 38.65
N ALA A 116 -33.26 22.97 39.58
CA ALA A 116 -33.42 23.53 40.90
C ALA A 116 -32.13 23.42 41.71
N ASP A 117 -31.85 24.51 42.43
CA ASP A 117 -31.27 24.59 43.78
C ASP A 117 -30.69 23.28 44.30
N ASP A 118 -29.35 23.15 44.20
CA ASP A 118 -28.44 22.40 45.08
C ASP A 118 -27.07 22.12 44.41
N GLU A 119 -26.68 22.85 43.35
CA GLU A 119 -25.28 22.84 42.89
C GLU A 119 -24.43 23.75 43.79
N GLU A 120 -23.87 23.12 44.82
CA GLU A 120 -22.72 23.63 45.56
C GLU A 120 -21.69 24.15 44.55
N TYR A 121 -21.37 25.45 44.67
CA TYR A 121 -20.61 26.20 43.69
C TYR A 121 -19.23 25.56 43.49
N CYS A 122 -19.11 24.77 42.43
CA CYS A 122 -17.84 24.28 41.92
C CYS A 122 -16.96 25.50 41.56
N THR A 123 -15.81 25.63 42.21
CA THR A 123 -14.88 26.73 41.94
C THR A 123 -14.39 26.64 40.49
N THR A 124 -13.90 27.75 39.92
CA THR A 124 -13.41 27.77 38.53
C THR A 124 -12.30 26.74 38.31
N GLU A 125 -11.51 26.47 39.35
CA GLU A 125 -10.45 25.47 39.39
C GLU A 125 -11.02 24.05 39.28
N GLU A 126 -12.02 23.70 40.11
CA GLU A 126 -12.69 22.39 40.06
C GLU A 126 -13.41 22.14 38.73
N TRP A 127 -13.96 23.19 38.09
CA TRP A 127 -14.54 23.07 36.74
C TRP A 127 -13.49 22.74 35.69
N HIS A 128 -12.31 23.38 35.77
CA HIS A 128 -11.18 23.08 34.88
C HIS A 128 -10.65 21.66 35.13
N GLU A 129 -10.52 21.22 36.38
CA GLU A 129 -10.10 19.86 36.73
C GLU A 129 -11.09 18.81 36.21
N GLN A 130 -12.40 19.03 36.34
CA GLN A 130 -13.41 18.13 35.77
C GLN A 130 -13.34 18.10 34.24
N THR A 131 -13.09 19.25 33.60
CA THR A 131 -13.01 19.33 32.13
C THR A 131 -11.77 18.62 31.61
N ILE A 132 -10.62 18.82 32.27
CA ILE A 132 -9.37 18.11 31.95
C ILE A 132 -9.53 16.61 32.18
N SER A 133 -10.17 16.20 33.29
CA SER A 133 -10.43 14.78 33.58
C SER A 133 -11.33 14.14 32.52
N LYS A 134 -12.39 14.83 32.06
CA LYS A 134 -13.27 14.36 30.98
C LYS A 134 -12.54 14.23 29.65
N LEU A 135 -11.72 15.22 29.30
CA LEU A 135 -10.90 15.19 28.08
C LEU A 135 -9.83 14.10 28.13
N SER A 136 -9.17 13.91 29.28
CA SER A 136 -8.19 12.83 29.50
C SER A 136 -8.84 11.46 29.35
N ALA A 137 -9.97 11.22 30.01
CA ALA A 137 -10.71 9.96 29.90
C ALA A 137 -11.29 9.71 28.49
N GLN A 138 -11.58 10.78 27.73
CA GLN A 138 -11.96 10.65 26.32
C GLN A 138 -10.74 10.30 25.46
N HIS A 139 -9.59 10.93 25.70
CA HIS A 139 -8.36 10.63 24.98
C HIS A 139 -7.90 9.18 25.21
N GLU A 140 -7.93 8.71 26.46
CA GLU A 140 -7.60 7.32 26.80
C GLU A 140 -8.50 6.31 26.07
N ARG A 141 -9.83 6.56 26.05
CA ARG A 141 -10.76 5.71 25.29
C ARG A 141 -10.47 5.68 23.80
N ASN A 142 -10.15 6.83 23.19
CA ASN A 142 -9.78 6.90 21.78
C ASN A 142 -8.47 6.15 21.50
N VAL A 143 -7.48 6.25 22.40
CA VAL A 143 -6.22 5.51 22.28
C VAL A 143 -6.45 4.00 22.39
N GLU A 144 -7.28 3.55 23.33
CA GLU A 144 -7.65 2.13 23.44
C GLU A 144 -8.37 1.61 22.20
N GLU A 145 -9.27 2.40 21.62
CA GLU A 145 -9.98 2.05 20.39
C GLU A 145 -9.00 1.91 19.21
N LEU A 146 -8.09 2.87 19.03
CA LEU A 146 -7.06 2.79 18.00
C LEU A 146 -6.11 1.59 18.19
N LEU A 147 -5.77 1.24 19.43
CA LEU A 147 -4.97 0.04 19.72
C LEU A 147 -5.72 -1.25 19.37
N ARG A 148 -7.04 -1.33 19.61
CA ARG A 148 -7.86 -2.48 19.19
C ARG A 148 -7.96 -2.58 17.67
N GLU A 149 -8.11 -1.46 16.98
CA GLU A 149 -8.10 -1.43 15.50
C GLU A 149 -6.74 -1.91 14.95
N LEU A 150 -5.63 -1.46 15.54
CA LEU A 150 -4.29 -1.89 15.16
C LEU A 150 -4.08 -3.40 15.35
N ASP A 151 -4.58 -3.97 16.45
CA ASP A 151 -4.53 -5.42 16.70
C ASP A 151 -5.40 -6.21 15.70
N ASN A 152 -6.57 -5.69 15.34
CA ASN A 152 -7.42 -6.30 14.32
C ASN A 152 -6.73 -6.31 12.95
N LEU A 153 -6.16 -5.17 12.52
CA LEU A 153 -5.40 -5.07 11.27
C LEU A 153 -4.19 -6.02 11.26
N LYS A 154 -3.52 -6.20 12.40
CA LYS A 154 -2.41 -7.13 12.55
C LYS A 154 -2.85 -8.60 12.38
N ARG A 155 -4.02 -8.97 12.89
CA ARG A 155 -4.61 -10.30 12.68
C ARG A 155 -5.00 -10.50 11.21
N GLU A 156 -5.69 -9.54 10.61
CA GLU A 156 -6.07 -9.59 9.19
C GLU A 156 -4.86 -9.74 8.27
N THR A 157 -3.78 -8.98 8.55
CA THR A 157 -2.51 -9.10 7.82
C THR A 157 -1.89 -10.49 7.98
N SER A 158 -1.97 -11.08 9.16
CA SER A 158 -1.43 -12.42 9.43
C SER A 158 -2.24 -13.50 8.72
N ASP A 159 -3.57 -13.37 8.69
CA ASP A 159 -4.46 -14.27 7.95
C ASP A 159 -4.28 -14.14 6.44
N ALA A 160 -4.08 -12.92 5.93
CA ALA A 160 -3.78 -12.68 4.52
C ALA A 160 -2.47 -13.38 4.10
N LYS A 161 -1.40 -13.23 4.89
CA LYS A 161 -0.13 -13.95 4.67
C LYS A 161 -0.30 -15.47 4.67
N ARG A 162 -1.16 -16.00 5.56
CA ARG A 162 -1.44 -17.43 5.61
C ARG A 162 -2.16 -17.92 4.34
N ARG A 163 -3.11 -17.14 3.81
CA ARG A 163 -3.81 -17.46 2.55
C ARG A 163 -2.87 -17.38 1.36
N GLU A 164 -1.99 -16.38 1.32
CA GLU A 164 -0.96 -16.23 0.29
C GLU A 164 -0.03 -17.45 0.27
N GLN A 165 0.47 -17.88 1.43
CA GLN A 165 1.32 -19.08 1.52
C GLN A 165 0.58 -20.34 1.03
N GLN A 166 -0.70 -20.50 1.38
CA GLN A 166 -1.50 -21.63 0.89
C GLN A 166 -1.65 -21.65 -0.64
N LEU A 167 -1.76 -20.47 -1.27
CA LEU A 167 -1.81 -20.35 -2.73
C LEU A 167 -0.45 -20.69 -3.35
N ILE A 168 0.66 -20.25 -2.74
CA ILE A 168 2.02 -20.62 -3.17
C ILE A 168 2.18 -22.14 -3.14
N ASP A 169 1.86 -22.78 -2.02
CA ASP A 169 1.95 -24.25 -1.86
C ASP A 169 1.04 -25.00 -2.84
N GLN A 170 -0.09 -24.41 -3.24
CA GLN A 170 -0.97 -24.97 -4.27
C GLN A 170 -0.37 -24.83 -5.67
N HIS A 171 0.24 -23.69 -5.99
CA HIS A 171 0.90 -23.45 -7.27
C HIS A 171 2.14 -24.32 -7.43
N GLU A 172 2.96 -24.49 -6.40
CA GLU A 172 4.13 -25.37 -6.41
C GLU A 172 3.75 -26.83 -6.67
N ARG A 173 2.65 -27.31 -6.07
CA ARG A 173 2.11 -28.64 -6.35
C ARG A 173 1.71 -28.81 -7.82
N LYS A 174 0.98 -27.83 -8.39
CA LYS A 174 0.60 -27.85 -9.81
C LYS A 174 1.80 -27.80 -10.73
N ILE A 175 2.82 -27.00 -10.41
CA ILE A 175 4.07 -26.95 -11.18
C ILE A 175 4.75 -28.33 -11.14
N GLY A 176 4.81 -28.98 -9.98
CA GLY A 176 5.35 -30.34 -9.86
C GLY A 176 4.58 -31.39 -10.68
N GLU A 177 3.25 -31.31 -10.76
CA GLU A 177 2.42 -32.18 -11.61
C GLU A 177 2.66 -31.94 -13.11
N LEU A 178 2.76 -30.67 -13.52
CA LEU A 178 3.09 -30.30 -14.89
C LEU A 178 4.49 -30.79 -15.27
N GLN A 179 5.47 -30.66 -14.38
CA GLN A 179 6.83 -31.14 -14.64
C GLN A 179 6.85 -32.65 -14.87
N LYS A 180 6.18 -33.44 -14.01
CA LYS A 180 6.04 -34.89 -14.22
C LYS A 180 5.41 -35.25 -15.57
N THR A 181 4.45 -34.43 -16.02
CA THR A 181 3.80 -34.61 -17.32
C THR A 181 4.76 -34.31 -18.47
N ILE A 182 5.56 -33.25 -18.36
CA ILE A 182 6.62 -32.92 -19.32
C ILE A 182 7.64 -34.06 -19.39
N ASP A 183 8.14 -34.53 -18.26
CA ASP A 183 9.13 -35.61 -18.19
C ASP A 183 8.59 -36.90 -18.86
N SER A 184 7.31 -37.22 -18.66
CA SER A 184 6.63 -38.34 -19.33
C SER A 184 6.57 -38.18 -20.85
N TYR A 185 6.26 -36.97 -21.33
CA TYR A 185 6.26 -36.68 -22.77
C TYR A 185 7.67 -36.75 -23.37
N GLU A 186 8.70 -36.26 -22.67
CA GLU A 186 10.08 -36.35 -23.11
C GLU A 186 10.54 -37.81 -23.26
N ILE A 187 10.20 -38.67 -22.31
CA ILE A 187 10.44 -40.12 -22.40
C ILE A 187 9.71 -40.71 -23.61
N SER A 188 8.43 -40.36 -23.81
CA SER A 188 7.64 -40.83 -24.96
C SER A 188 8.23 -40.38 -26.30
N ILE A 189 8.67 -39.12 -26.41
CA ILE A 189 9.35 -38.60 -27.61
C ILE A 189 10.67 -39.34 -27.83
N GLY A 190 11.47 -39.54 -26.78
CA GLY A 190 12.73 -40.28 -26.84
C GLY A 190 12.54 -41.71 -27.34
N THR A 191 11.51 -42.42 -26.87
CA THR A 191 11.19 -43.78 -27.37
C THR A 191 10.75 -43.78 -28.84
N LYS A 192 9.91 -42.83 -29.26
CA LYS A 192 9.51 -42.69 -30.67
C LYS A 192 10.69 -42.39 -31.59
N ASN A 193 11.61 -41.52 -31.16
CA ASN A 193 12.81 -41.19 -31.92
C ASN A 193 13.71 -42.41 -32.13
N ARG A 194 13.90 -43.25 -31.09
CA ARG A 194 14.62 -44.54 -31.25
C ARG A 194 13.94 -45.48 -32.23
N THR A 195 12.60 -45.55 -32.23
CA THR A 195 11.85 -46.36 -33.20
C THR A 195 12.06 -45.84 -34.62
N ILE A 196 12.04 -44.52 -34.83
CA ILE A 196 12.32 -43.90 -36.13
C ILE A 196 13.75 -44.24 -36.59
N GLU A 197 14.74 -44.09 -35.70
CA GLU A 197 16.14 -44.43 -36.00
C GLU A 197 16.28 -45.90 -36.41
N ASN A 198 15.65 -46.83 -35.69
CA ASN A 198 15.63 -48.24 -36.06
C ASN A 198 15.04 -48.47 -37.46
N ILE A 199 13.90 -47.83 -37.77
CA ILE A 199 13.27 -47.91 -39.11
C ILE A 199 14.20 -47.37 -40.20
N GLU A 200 14.95 -46.30 -39.93
CA GLU A 200 15.93 -45.76 -40.87
C GLU A 200 17.12 -46.71 -41.08
N THR A 201 17.58 -47.39 -40.03
CA THR A 201 18.61 -48.44 -40.16
C THR A 201 18.11 -49.66 -40.95
N ASP A 202 16.84 -50.05 -40.80
CA ASP A 202 16.23 -51.11 -41.61
C ASP A 202 16.13 -50.67 -43.07
N ARG A 203 15.65 -49.45 -43.34
CA ARG A 203 15.55 -48.88 -44.69
C ARG A 203 16.90 -48.79 -45.40
N THR A 204 17.98 -48.47 -44.67
CA THR A 204 19.33 -48.43 -45.27
C THR A 204 19.84 -49.83 -45.61
N ARG A 205 19.58 -50.84 -44.76
CA ARG A 205 19.85 -52.25 -45.07
C ARG A 205 19.07 -52.73 -46.30
N ASP A 206 17.79 -52.40 -46.38
CA ASP A 206 16.95 -52.77 -47.54
C ASP A 206 17.46 -52.13 -48.83
N ARG A 207 17.86 -50.85 -48.80
CA ARG A 207 18.49 -50.20 -49.97
C ARG A 207 19.78 -50.91 -50.41
N GLN A 208 20.62 -51.34 -49.47
CA GLN A 208 21.84 -52.10 -49.79
C GLN A 208 21.49 -53.46 -50.41
N ARG A 209 20.48 -54.15 -49.88
CA ARG A 209 20.01 -55.43 -50.43
C ARG A 209 19.44 -55.26 -51.85
N ILE A 210 18.63 -54.25 -52.09
CA ILE A 210 18.10 -53.91 -53.41
C ILE A 210 19.27 -53.66 -54.38
N LYS A 211 20.27 -52.86 -54.00
CA LYS A 211 21.44 -52.60 -54.83
C LYS A 211 22.22 -53.87 -55.17
N SER A 212 22.40 -54.78 -54.21
CA SER A 212 23.05 -56.08 -54.44
C SER A 212 22.27 -56.92 -55.46
N LEU A 213 20.94 -56.97 -55.33
CA LEU A 213 20.07 -57.69 -56.27
C LEU A 213 20.10 -57.06 -57.68
N GLU A 214 20.12 -55.73 -57.78
CA GLU A 214 20.26 -55.02 -59.05
C GLU A 214 21.59 -55.38 -59.75
N ASP A 215 22.68 -55.50 -59.00
CA ASP A 215 23.98 -55.88 -59.56
C ASP A 215 24.05 -57.37 -59.95
N GLU A 216 23.37 -58.25 -59.22
CA GLU A 216 23.16 -59.65 -59.60
C GLU A 216 22.36 -59.77 -60.89
N ILE A 217 21.25 -59.03 -61.03
CA ILE A 217 20.43 -59.00 -62.24
C ILE A 217 21.27 -58.55 -63.44
N LYS A 218 22.04 -57.47 -63.31
CA LYS A 218 22.96 -57.02 -64.40
C LYS A 218 23.97 -58.08 -64.79
N THR A 219 24.47 -58.85 -63.83
CA THR A 219 25.43 -59.94 -64.08
C THR A 219 24.76 -61.10 -64.81
N LEU A 220 23.53 -61.45 -64.43
CA LEU A 220 22.72 -62.46 -65.13
C LEU A 220 22.38 -62.02 -66.55
N ASP A 221 21.95 -60.78 -66.75
CA ASP A 221 21.67 -60.23 -68.09
C ASP A 221 22.91 -60.32 -68.98
N LYS A 222 24.10 -59.99 -68.45
CA LYS A 222 25.36 -60.14 -69.18
C LYS A 222 25.63 -61.61 -69.57
N ARG A 223 25.41 -62.56 -68.65
CA ARG A 223 25.53 -64.00 -68.95
C ARG A 223 24.52 -64.49 -69.98
N ILE A 224 23.28 -64.00 -69.92
CA ILE A 224 22.25 -64.33 -70.92
C ILE A 224 22.70 -63.83 -72.29
N ILE A 225 23.24 -62.62 -72.39
CA ILE A 225 23.80 -62.07 -73.64
C ILE A 225 24.96 -62.94 -74.16
N GLU A 226 25.88 -63.37 -73.29
CA GLU A 226 27.00 -64.26 -73.63
C GLU A 226 26.53 -65.64 -74.12
N LEU A 227 25.51 -66.23 -73.48
CA LEU A 227 24.92 -67.52 -73.88
C LEU A 227 24.06 -67.41 -75.15
N SER A 228 23.54 -66.22 -75.45
CA SER A 228 22.73 -65.95 -76.65
C SER A 228 23.58 -65.70 -77.91
N HIS A 229 24.90 -65.62 -77.80
CA HIS A 229 25.82 -65.55 -78.94
C HIS A 229 26.29 -66.97 -79.31
N PRO A 230 25.76 -67.60 -80.38
CA PRO A 230 26.26 -68.88 -80.84
C PRO A 230 27.70 -68.75 -81.34
N ASN A 231 28.58 -69.59 -80.80
CA ASN A 231 29.96 -69.76 -81.25
C ASN A 231 29.98 -70.14 -82.76
N PRO A 232 30.67 -69.39 -83.64
CA PRO A 232 30.58 -69.59 -85.08
C PRO A 232 31.58 -70.66 -85.54
N GLN A 233 31.13 -71.91 -85.65
CA GLN A 233 31.73 -72.88 -86.57
C GLN A 233 30.64 -73.70 -87.27
N GLY A 234 30.58 -73.58 -88.61
CA GLY A 234 29.74 -74.39 -89.50
C GLY A 234 28.66 -73.58 -90.22
N LYS A 235 29.02 -72.78 -91.23
CA LYS A 235 28.94 -73.10 -92.67
C LYS A 235 27.55 -73.53 -93.18
N SER A 236 27.02 -72.68 -94.08
CA SER A 236 26.19 -73.03 -95.26
C SER A 236 24.72 -73.39 -94.94
N THR A 237 23.68 -72.84 -95.56
CA THR A 237 23.55 -72.26 -96.92
C THR A 237 22.25 -71.44 -96.99
N GLN A 238 22.29 -70.38 -97.83
CA GLN A 238 21.22 -69.63 -98.52
C GLN A 238 19.75 -70.07 -98.27
N THR A 239 18.78 -69.16 -98.13
CA THR A 239 18.17 -68.49 -99.30
C THR A 239 17.27 -67.31 -98.86
N GLU A 240 17.47 -66.20 -99.56
CA GLU A 240 16.57 -65.07 -99.90
C GLU A 240 15.13 -65.03 -99.31
N LEU A 241 14.71 -63.86 -98.82
CA LEU A 241 13.85 -62.90 -99.54
C LEU A 241 13.30 -61.82 -98.58
N SER A 242 13.41 -60.56 -99.03
CA SER A 242 12.45 -59.46 -98.85
C SER A 242 12.27 -58.77 -97.49
N LYS A 243 12.80 -57.53 -97.44
CA LYS A 243 12.22 -56.32 -96.78
C LYS A 243 10.73 -56.15 -97.16
N PRO A 244 9.84 -55.50 -96.35
CA PRO A 244 10.09 -54.14 -95.85
C PRO A 244 9.53 -53.75 -94.46
N THR A 245 10.06 -52.62 -94.01
CA THR A 245 9.53 -51.55 -93.16
C THR A 245 8.01 -51.57 -92.90
N CYS A 246 7.61 -51.44 -91.63
CA CYS A 246 6.83 -50.31 -91.09
C CYS A 246 6.13 -50.63 -89.75
N ASN A 247 6.27 -49.70 -88.82
CA ASN A 247 5.31 -49.21 -87.82
C ASN A 247 4.18 -50.14 -87.32
N SER A 248 4.15 -50.30 -86.00
CA SER A 248 2.90 -50.39 -85.21
C SER A 248 3.12 -49.72 -83.85
N GLN A 249 2.74 -48.44 -83.71
CA GLN A 249 1.58 -48.06 -82.90
C GLN A 249 0.61 -49.22 -82.62
N GLY A 250 0.46 -49.53 -81.33
CA GLY A 250 -0.60 -50.38 -80.79
C GLY A 250 -1.49 -49.56 -79.87
N ASN A 251 -2.49 -48.88 -80.44
CA ASN A 251 -3.77 -48.65 -79.76
C ASN A 251 -4.58 -49.95 -79.86
N SER A 252 -5.17 -50.42 -78.76
CA SER A 252 -6.39 -51.25 -78.80
C SER A 252 -7.13 -51.10 -77.46
N THR A 253 -8.01 -50.12 -77.29
CA THR A 253 -9.46 -50.14 -77.62
C THR A 253 -10.27 -51.26 -76.96
N GLN A 254 -11.20 -50.80 -76.12
CA GLN A 254 -12.54 -51.33 -75.84
C GLN A 254 -13.13 -52.28 -76.89
N THR A 255 -13.82 -53.34 -76.42
CA THR A 255 -15.12 -53.86 -76.93
C THR A 255 -15.56 -54.94 -75.93
N LYS A 256 -16.65 -54.87 -75.14
CA LYS A 256 -18.09 -54.74 -75.43
C LYS A 256 -18.59 -55.71 -76.51
N LEU A 257 -19.37 -56.72 -76.09
CA LEU A 257 -20.41 -57.52 -76.80
C LEU A 257 -20.63 -58.75 -75.91
N SER A 258 -21.76 -59.10 -75.27
CA SER A 258 -23.19 -59.12 -75.58
C SER A 258 -23.59 -59.89 -76.84
N HIS A 259 -24.29 -61.01 -76.61
CA HIS A 259 -25.47 -61.54 -77.35
C HIS A 259 -25.27 -62.76 -78.32
N PRO A 260 -26.34 -63.37 -78.92
CA PRO A 260 -26.88 -64.71 -78.57
C PRO A 260 -27.13 -65.67 -79.78
N TYR A 261 -27.97 -66.71 -79.59
CA TYR A 261 -28.88 -67.38 -80.57
C TYR A 261 -28.39 -68.51 -81.54
N LEU A 262 -29.08 -69.67 -81.42
CA LEU A 262 -29.75 -70.54 -82.43
C LEU A 262 -29.06 -71.27 -83.63
N GLN A 263 -29.61 -72.49 -83.86
CA GLN A 263 -29.94 -73.19 -85.13
C GLN A 263 -28.88 -74.00 -85.93
N GLY A 264 -29.07 -75.34 -85.97
CA GLY A 264 -29.64 -76.08 -87.13
C GLY A 264 -28.75 -76.57 -88.31
N LYS A 265 -29.15 -77.77 -88.84
CA LYS A 265 -28.92 -78.38 -90.19
C LYS A 265 -27.65 -79.26 -90.35
N SER A 266 -27.75 -80.57 -90.62
CA SER A 266 -28.19 -81.34 -91.82
C SER A 266 -27.12 -81.47 -92.91
N THR A 267 -26.74 -82.71 -93.25
CA THR A 267 -26.43 -83.31 -94.59
C THR A 267 -25.95 -84.76 -94.36
N LYS A 268 -26.67 -85.84 -94.74
CA LYS A 268 -26.97 -86.44 -96.07
C LYS A 268 -25.71 -86.88 -96.84
N THR A 269 -25.52 -88.21 -97.00
CA THR A 269 -25.18 -88.91 -98.26
C THR A 269 -25.04 -90.45 -98.05
N GLU A 270 -26.04 -91.22 -98.50
CA GLU A 270 -25.83 -92.46 -99.30
C GLU A 270 -25.45 -92.07 -100.74
N PRO A 271 -24.92 -92.96 -101.60
CA PRO A 271 -25.76 -93.81 -102.50
C PRO A 271 -25.26 -95.27 -102.66
N CYS A 272 -26.14 -96.27 -102.80
CA CYS A 272 -26.75 -96.82 -104.04
C CYS A 272 -25.86 -97.89 -104.76
N GLU A 273 -26.23 -99.18 -104.61
CA GLU A 273 -26.79 -100.09 -105.63
C GLU A 273 -25.83 -100.64 -106.71
N THR A 274 -25.87 -101.96 -106.93
CA THR A 274 -26.41 -102.53 -108.18
C THR A 274 -26.52 -104.06 -108.15
N GLU A 275 -27.71 -104.54 -108.52
CA GLU A 275 -28.08 -105.88 -108.94
C GLU A 275 -27.38 -106.34 -110.24
N LYS A 276 -27.31 -107.67 -110.46
CA LYS A 276 -27.54 -108.39 -111.74
C LYS A 276 -27.50 -109.91 -111.49
N LYS A 277 -28.61 -110.64 -111.53
CA LYS A 277 -29.29 -111.29 -112.69
C LYS A 277 -28.74 -112.68 -113.12
N SER A 278 -29.60 -113.70 -112.94
CA SER A 278 -30.19 -114.59 -113.98
C SER A 278 -29.46 -115.87 -114.48
N LYS A 279 -30.32 -116.87 -114.82
CA LYS A 279 -30.19 -118.14 -115.61
C LYS A 279 -29.91 -119.41 -114.78
N SER A 280 -30.81 -120.40 -114.62
CA SER A 280 -31.58 -121.26 -115.56
C SER A 280 -30.69 -122.08 -116.51
N TRP A 281 -30.86 -123.42 -116.54
CA TRP A 281 -31.02 -124.34 -117.70
C TRP A 281 -30.81 -125.81 -117.27
N PHE A 282 -31.68 -126.70 -117.76
CA PHE A 282 -31.67 -128.17 -117.68
C PHE A 282 -30.87 -128.80 -118.85
N PHE A 283 -30.65 -130.13 -118.80
CA PHE A 283 -30.34 -131.14 -119.86
C PHE A 283 -28.88 -131.67 -120.06
N PHE A 284 -28.74 -132.99 -119.77
CA PHE A 284 -27.87 -134.08 -120.26
C PHE A 284 -26.33 -133.98 -120.29
N GLY A 285 -25.67 -135.04 -119.78
CA GLY A 285 -24.25 -135.05 -119.42
C GLY A 285 -23.28 -135.66 -120.43
N PRO A 286 -21.98 -135.72 -120.08
CA PRO A 286 -21.01 -136.61 -120.68
C PRO A 286 -20.34 -137.53 -119.64
N SER A 287 -19.50 -138.40 -120.18
CA SER A 287 -18.88 -139.61 -119.62
C SER A 287 -18.04 -139.43 -118.34
N LYS A 288 -17.88 -140.54 -117.61
CA LYS A 288 -17.25 -140.71 -116.27
C LYS A 288 -15.81 -140.22 -116.11
N ASP A 289 -15.12 -139.88 -117.19
CA ASP A 289 -13.71 -139.43 -117.16
C ASP A 289 -13.54 -137.89 -117.23
N GLU A 290 -14.61 -137.11 -117.49
CA GLU A 290 -14.57 -135.63 -117.50
C GLU A 290 -15.05 -134.99 -116.18
N GLN A 291 -15.83 -135.69 -115.36
CA GLN A 291 -16.31 -135.21 -114.05
C GLN A 291 -15.19 -135.06 -113.00
N LEU A 292 -14.18 -135.95 -113.03
CA LEU A 292 -13.08 -135.92 -112.06
C LEU A 292 -12.12 -134.73 -112.28
N ASN A 293 -12.01 -134.24 -113.53
CA ASN A 293 -11.16 -133.08 -113.86
C ASN A 293 -11.88 -131.75 -113.58
N ALA A 294 -13.20 -131.67 -113.78
CA ALA A 294 -13.99 -130.49 -113.45
C ALA A 294 -14.07 -130.25 -111.92
N GLU A 295 -14.27 -131.30 -111.12
CA GLU A 295 -14.26 -131.21 -109.66
C GLU A 295 -12.87 -130.82 -109.12
N ARG A 296 -11.79 -131.31 -109.74
CA ARG A 296 -10.42 -130.92 -109.36
C ARG A 296 -10.15 -129.45 -109.69
N MET A 297 -10.68 -128.91 -110.79
CA MET A 297 -10.57 -127.49 -111.15
C MET A 297 -11.42 -126.57 -110.26
N GLU A 298 -12.64 -126.97 -109.91
CA GLU A 298 -13.51 -126.25 -108.96
C GLU A 298 -12.90 -126.23 -107.56
N HIS A 299 -12.34 -127.35 -107.10
CA HIS A 299 -11.65 -127.42 -105.81
C HIS A 299 -10.39 -126.55 -105.78
N GLU A 300 -9.66 -126.44 -106.91
CA GLU A 300 -8.50 -125.55 -107.04
C GLU A 300 -8.92 -124.06 -107.10
N LYS A 301 -10.05 -123.73 -107.75
CA LYS A 301 -10.66 -122.40 -107.69
C LYS A 301 -11.11 -122.02 -106.29
N LEU A 302 -11.74 -122.94 -105.56
CA LEU A 302 -12.12 -122.76 -104.16
C LEU A 302 -10.89 -122.56 -103.28
N ARG A 303 -9.82 -123.34 -103.48
CA ARG A 303 -8.53 -123.13 -102.80
C ARG A 303 -7.93 -121.76 -103.09
N CYS A 304 -7.94 -121.31 -104.34
CA CYS A 304 -7.44 -119.98 -104.70
C CYS A 304 -8.31 -118.86 -104.09
N ASN A 305 -9.64 -119.00 -104.09
CA ASN A 305 -10.54 -118.04 -103.47
C ASN A 305 -10.40 -118.02 -101.94
N PHE A 306 -10.21 -119.17 -101.31
CA PHE A 306 -9.99 -119.27 -99.87
C PHE A 306 -8.65 -118.63 -99.49
N ARG A 307 -7.58 -118.90 -100.25
CA ARG A 307 -6.27 -118.27 -100.06
C ARG A 307 -6.34 -116.74 -100.24
N ARG A 308 -7.06 -116.26 -101.26
CA ARG A 308 -7.29 -114.82 -101.48
C ARG A 308 -8.05 -114.18 -100.32
N ARG A 309 -9.14 -114.81 -99.85
CA ARG A 309 -9.90 -114.34 -98.67
C ARG A 309 -9.07 -114.36 -97.39
N LEU A 310 -8.20 -115.35 -97.24
CA LEU A 310 -7.28 -115.43 -96.10
C LEU A 310 -6.29 -114.24 -96.12
N GLN A 311 -5.71 -113.95 -97.28
CA GLN A 311 -4.84 -112.79 -97.49
C GLN A 311 -5.58 -111.45 -97.30
N GLU A 312 -6.81 -111.33 -97.80
CA GLU A 312 -7.66 -110.16 -97.59
C GLU A 312 -8.01 -109.96 -96.11
N ASN A 313 -8.31 -111.04 -95.38
CA ASN A 313 -8.58 -110.98 -93.95
C ASN A 313 -7.33 -110.65 -93.15
N GLU A 314 -6.17 -111.21 -93.51
CA GLU A 314 -4.89 -110.87 -92.89
C GLU A 314 -4.53 -109.39 -93.14
N HIS A 315 -4.82 -108.87 -94.34
CA HIS A 315 -4.64 -107.45 -94.65
C HIS A 315 -5.62 -106.56 -93.88
N LYS A 316 -6.90 -106.95 -93.76
CA LYS A 316 -7.90 -106.26 -92.94
C LYS A 316 -7.52 -106.27 -91.47
N GLU A 317 -7.03 -107.38 -90.95
CA GLU A 317 -6.57 -107.50 -89.57
C GLU A 317 -5.36 -106.59 -89.32
N LYS A 318 -4.37 -106.56 -90.22
CA LYS A 318 -3.27 -105.59 -90.16
C LYS A 318 -3.77 -104.15 -90.18
N THR A 319 -4.72 -103.83 -91.05
CA THR A 319 -5.33 -102.49 -91.15
C THR A 319 -6.08 -102.12 -89.87
N LEU A 320 -6.81 -103.06 -89.27
CA LEU A 320 -7.51 -102.86 -88.00
C LEU A 320 -6.54 -102.70 -86.84
N GLN A 321 -5.43 -103.45 -86.81
CA GLN A 321 -4.38 -103.28 -85.80
C GLN A 321 -3.70 -101.92 -85.93
N GLU A 322 -3.40 -101.46 -87.15
CA GLU A 322 -2.85 -100.12 -87.41
C GLU A 322 -3.82 -99.04 -86.92
N ARG A 323 -5.09 -99.15 -87.28
CA ARG A 323 -6.13 -98.20 -86.87
C ARG A 323 -6.37 -98.21 -85.36
N ASN A 324 -6.26 -99.36 -84.71
CA ASN A 324 -6.36 -99.46 -83.25
C ASN A 324 -5.16 -98.81 -82.55
N LYS A 325 -3.95 -98.94 -83.12
CA LYS A 325 -2.77 -98.21 -82.65
C LYS A 325 -2.93 -96.70 -82.84
N GLU A 326 -3.45 -96.25 -83.97
CA GLU A 326 -3.74 -94.83 -84.22
C GLU A 326 -4.79 -94.28 -83.23
N LEU A 327 -5.89 -95.01 -83.02
CA LEU A 327 -6.91 -94.64 -82.03
C LEU A 327 -6.33 -94.58 -80.61
N SER A 328 -5.46 -95.53 -80.24
CA SER A 328 -4.80 -95.53 -78.93
C SER A 328 -3.88 -94.31 -78.75
N ARG A 329 -3.15 -93.92 -79.80
CA ARG A 329 -2.33 -92.69 -79.79
C ARG A 329 -3.20 -91.45 -79.68
N ALA A 330 -4.29 -91.38 -80.44
CA ALA A 330 -5.21 -90.24 -80.43
C ALA A 330 -5.92 -90.09 -79.06
N LEU A 331 -6.33 -91.20 -78.45
CA LEU A 331 -6.89 -91.21 -77.09
C LEU A 331 -5.85 -90.74 -76.07
N SER A 332 -4.63 -91.26 -76.12
CA SER A 332 -3.54 -90.82 -75.23
C SER A 332 -3.23 -89.32 -75.36
N GLN A 333 -3.22 -88.79 -76.59
CA GLN A 333 -3.06 -87.35 -76.82
C GLN A 333 -4.24 -86.53 -76.28
N LYS A 334 -5.46 -87.05 -76.40
CA LYS A 334 -6.66 -86.40 -75.84
C LYS A 334 -6.61 -86.39 -74.31
N ASP A 335 -6.22 -87.49 -73.67
CA ASP A 335 -6.08 -87.57 -72.21
C ASP A 335 -5.00 -86.61 -71.70
N GLN A 336 -3.86 -86.52 -72.37
CA GLN A 336 -2.83 -85.51 -72.07
C GLN A 336 -3.38 -84.08 -72.19
N SER A 337 -4.14 -83.81 -73.25
CA SER A 337 -4.79 -82.50 -73.44
C SER A 337 -5.83 -82.19 -72.36
N TYR A 338 -6.62 -83.18 -71.93
CA TYR A 338 -7.58 -83.03 -70.83
C TYR A 338 -6.88 -82.79 -69.50
N HIS A 339 -5.78 -83.50 -69.23
CA HIS A 339 -5.00 -83.33 -68.02
C HIS A 339 -4.39 -81.92 -67.93
N GLU A 340 -3.85 -81.42 -69.04
CA GLU A 340 -3.30 -80.05 -69.13
C GLU A 340 -4.40 -78.99 -68.91
N LYS A 341 -5.58 -79.16 -69.53
CA LYS A 341 -6.72 -78.27 -69.29
C LYS A 341 -7.21 -78.32 -67.85
N MET A 342 -7.23 -79.51 -67.23
CA MET A 342 -7.62 -79.66 -65.83
C MET A 342 -6.64 -78.94 -64.90
N LYS A 343 -5.33 -79.02 -65.18
CA LYS A 343 -4.30 -78.27 -64.48
C LYS A 343 -4.52 -76.76 -64.59
N GLN A 344 -4.79 -76.25 -65.81
CA GLN A 344 -5.11 -74.84 -66.02
C GLN A 344 -6.37 -74.39 -65.27
N ILE A 345 -7.40 -75.24 -65.18
CA ILE A 345 -8.61 -74.96 -64.40
C ILE A 345 -8.28 -74.87 -62.90
N THR A 346 -7.46 -75.77 -62.38
CA THR A 346 -7.00 -75.72 -60.98
C THR A 346 -6.21 -74.44 -60.69
N ASP A 347 -5.30 -74.05 -61.58
CA ASP A 347 -4.52 -72.82 -61.44
C ASP A 347 -5.42 -71.57 -61.49
N LEU A 348 -6.45 -71.58 -62.34
CA LEU A 348 -7.43 -70.50 -62.40
C LEU A 348 -8.29 -70.40 -61.12
N HIS A 349 -8.68 -71.53 -60.53
CA HIS A 349 -9.40 -71.53 -59.25
C HIS A 349 -8.53 -70.96 -58.11
N ALA A 350 -7.25 -71.32 -58.05
CA ALA A 350 -6.33 -70.75 -57.05
C ALA A 350 -6.22 -69.22 -57.19
N ARG A 351 -6.14 -68.70 -58.42
CA ARG A 351 -6.13 -67.24 -58.67
C ARG A 351 -7.42 -66.54 -58.29
N ILE A 352 -8.57 -67.21 -58.42
CA ILE A 352 -9.86 -66.66 -57.98
C ILE A 352 -9.89 -66.51 -56.46
N GLU A 353 -9.37 -67.51 -55.73
CA GLU A 353 -9.27 -67.47 -54.28
C GLU A 353 -8.35 -66.34 -53.80
N GLU A 354 -7.19 -66.16 -54.44
CA GLU A 354 -6.30 -65.01 -54.18
C GLU A 354 -7.01 -63.66 -54.43
N LEU A 355 -7.79 -63.55 -55.51
CA LEU A 355 -8.55 -62.33 -55.80
C LEU A 355 -9.62 -62.03 -54.75
N ASP A 356 -10.25 -63.05 -54.18
CA ASP A 356 -11.27 -62.86 -53.15
C ASP A 356 -10.64 -62.40 -51.82
N ILE A 357 -9.47 -62.91 -51.46
CA ILE A 357 -8.68 -62.39 -50.32
C ILE A 357 -8.34 -60.90 -50.52
N VAL A 358 -7.84 -60.54 -51.72
CA VAL A 358 -7.50 -59.14 -52.03
C VAL A 358 -8.73 -58.23 -52.02
N LYS A 359 -9.91 -58.72 -52.42
CA LYS A 359 -11.16 -57.94 -52.30
C LYS A 359 -11.54 -57.70 -50.85
N GLU A 360 -11.39 -58.69 -49.98
CA GLU A 360 -11.68 -58.56 -48.56
C GLU A 360 -10.72 -57.56 -47.89
N GLU A 361 -9.43 -57.63 -48.21
CA GLU A 361 -8.43 -56.65 -47.75
C GLU A 361 -8.74 -55.24 -48.25
N ASN A 362 -9.14 -55.09 -49.51
CA ASN A 362 -9.56 -53.80 -50.06
C ASN A 362 -10.82 -53.25 -49.37
N ALA A 363 -11.80 -54.09 -49.05
CA ALA A 363 -12.99 -53.69 -48.32
C ALA A 363 -12.63 -53.20 -46.91
N LYS A 364 -11.70 -53.88 -46.23
CA LYS A 364 -11.19 -53.48 -44.92
C LYS A 364 -10.45 -52.15 -44.99
N LEU A 365 -9.53 -51.98 -45.94
CA LEU A 365 -8.82 -50.72 -46.16
C LEU A 365 -9.79 -49.57 -46.45
N HIS A 366 -10.86 -49.81 -47.22
CA HIS A 366 -11.85 -48.79 -47.49
C HIS A 366 -12.61 -48.35 -46.23
N SER A 367 -12.97 -49.31 -45.36
CA SER A 367 -13.56 -49.04 -44.05
C SER A 367 -12.62 -48.22 -43.15
N ASP A 368 -11.33 -48.58 -43.12
CA ASP A 368 -10.31 -47.86 -42.34
C ASP A 368 -10.13 -46.42 -42.86
N ILE A 369 -10.12 -46.21 -44.18
CA ILE A 369 -10.06 -44.87 -44.79
C ILE A 369 -11.28 -44.04 -44.37
N GLN A 370 -12.49 -44.60 -44.42
CA GLN A 370 -13.69 -43.87 -43.99
C GLN A 370 -13.66 -43.52 -42.50
N SER A 371 -13.16 -44.42 -41.65
CA SER A 371 -12.96 -44.16 -40.22
C SER A 371 -11.95 -43.04 -39.96
N MET A 372 -10.83 -43.02 -40.69
CA MET A 372 -9.84 -41.95 -40.60
C MET A 372 -10.38 -40.60 -41.06
N LEU A 373 -11.11 -40.55 -42.19
CA LEU A 373 -11.75 -39.33 -42.68
C LEU A 373 -12.78 -38.79 -41.67
N GLY A 374 -13.53 -39.67 -41.00
CA GLY A 374 -14.44 -39.28 -39.92
C GLY A 374 -13.73 -38.64 -38.73
N LYS A 375 -12.55 -39.17 -38.35
CA LYS A 375 -11.71 -38.58 -37.29
C LYS A 375 -11.09 -37.25 -37.73
N GLU A 376 -10.67 -37.12 -38.98
CA GLU A 376 -10.14 -35.88 -39.54
C GLU A 376 -11.17 -34.75 -39.46
N GLY A 377 -12.42 -35.00 -39.85
CA GLY A 377 -13.51 -34.03 -39.72
C GLY A 377 -13.79 -33.63 -38.26
N GLN A 378 -13.69 -34.57 -37.31
CA GLN A 378 -13.79 -34.25 -35.87
C GLN A 378 -12.64 -33.36 -35.41
N THR A 379 -11.40 -33.66 -35.82
CA THR A 379 -10.24 -32.84 -35.47
C THR A 379 -10.31 -31.44 -36.08
N GLU A 380 -10.80 -31.31 -37.31
CA GLU A 380 -11.00 -30.02 -37.96
C GLU A 380 -12.06 -29.18 -37.24
N ALA A 381 -13.17 -29.79 -36.81
CA ALA A 381 -14.17 -29.11 -35.99
C ALA A 381 -13.60 -28.61 -34.65
N THR A 382 -12.78 -29.43 -33.98
CA THR A 382 -12.10 -28.99 -32.74
C THR A 382 -11.10 -27.87 -32.98
N LEU A 383 -10.43 -27.86 -34.13
CA LEU A 383 -9.48 -26.80 -34.50
C LEU A 383 -10.21 -25.47 -34.75
N GLN A 384 -11.34 -25.50 -35.47
CA GLN A 384 -12.19 -24.33 -35.65
C GLN A 384 -12.73 -23.78 -34.33
N GLU A 385 -13.14 -24.65 -33.40
CA GLU A 385 -13.56 -24.22 -32.06
C GLU A 385 -12.43 -23.50 -31.30
N LYS A 386 -11.21 -24.04 -31.40
CA LYS A 386 -10.01 -23.44 -30.79
C LYS A 386 -9.64 -22.10 -31.44
N ASP A 387 -9.80 -21.95 -32.75
CA ASP A 387 -9.57 -20.67 -33.44
C ASP A 387 -10.56 -19.59 -32.98
N ILE A 388 -11.83 -19.96 -32.78
CA ILE A 388 -12.85 -19.05 -32.21
C ILE A 388 -12.48 -18.66 -30.77
N GLU A 389 -12.04 -19.61 -29.96
CA GLU A 389 -11.60 -19.36 -28.58
C GLU A 389 -10.37 -18.42 -28.56
N LEU A 390 -9.40 -18.66 -29.45
CA LEU A 390 -8.22 -17.83 -29.61
C LEU A 390 -8.58 -16.41 -30.04
N ALA A 391 -9.52 -16.22 -30.96
CA ALA A 391 -10.03 -14.91 -31.34
C ALA A 391 -10.71 -14.17 -30.17
N ARG A 392 -11.48 -14.89 -29.33
CA ARG A 392 -12.08 -14.31 -28.11
C ARG A 392 -11.03 -13.87 -27.09
N VAL A 393 -9.95 -14.66 -26.92
CA VAL A 393 -8.84 -14.31 -26.03
C VAL A 393 -8.12 -13.05 -26.53
N HIS A 394 -7.85 -12.93 -27.83
CA HIS A 394 -7.25 -11.72 -28.41
C HIS A 394 -8.14 -10.48 -28.18
N SER A 395 -9.45 -10.58 -28.41
CA SER A 395 -10.38 -9.47 -28.13
C SER A 395 -10.39 -9.05 -26.65
N ARG A 396 -10.26 -9.99 -25.72
CA ARG A 396 -10.11 -9.67 -24.29
C ARG A 396 -8.78 -8.99 -23.99
N MET A 397 -7.70 -9.45 -24.61
CA MET A 397 -6.37 -8.87 -24.46
C MET A 397 -6.36 -7.41 -24.93
N ASP A 398 -6.97 -7.10 -26.07
CA ASP A 398 -7.08 -5.73 -26.59
C ASP A 398 -7.88 -4.81 -25.64
N LYS A 399 -8.96 -5.32 -25.03
CA LYS A 399 -9.73 -4.57 -24.03
C LYS A 399 -8.89 -4.26 -22.79
N ILE A 400 -8.18 -5.26 -22.26
CA ILE A 400 -7.28 -5.09 -21.11
C ILE A 400 -6.16 -4.11 -21.46
N GLN A 401 -5.64 -4.16 -22.68
CA GLN A 401 -4.59 -3.25 -23.13
C GLN A 401 -5.09 -1.80 -23.18
N ASN A 402 -6.30 -1.57 -23.70
CA ASN A 402 -6.92 -0.25 -23.70
C ASN A 402 -7.21 0.26 -22.27
N GLU A 403 -7.73 -0.60 -21.38
CA GLU A 403 -7.93 -0.25 -19.97
C GLU A 403 -6.61 0.11 -19.28
N ASN A 404 -5.54 -0.66 -19.53
CA ASN A 404 -4.21 -0.35 -19.02
C ASN A 404 -3.70 1.00 -19.51
N THR A 405 -3.88 1.34 -20.79
CA THR A 405 -3.48 2.66 -21.31
C THR A 405 -4.25 3.80 -20.64
N ASN A 406 -5.54 3.63 -20.37
CA ASN A 406 -6.36 4.62 -19.67
C ASN A 406 -5.91 4.78 -18.21
N ILE A 407 -5.65 3.67 -17.50
CA ILE A 407 -5.18 3.70 -16.11
C ILE A 407 -3.82 4.41 -16.02
N ILE A 408 -2.90 4.17 -16.98
CA ILE A 408 -1.61 4.85 -17.01
C ILE A 408 -1.78 6.36 -17.18
N ALA A 409 -2.66 6.81 -18.07
CA ALA A 409 -2.94 8.23 -18.26
C ALA A 409 -3.53 8.89 -17.00
N ASP A 410 -4.46 8.21 -16.31
CA ASP A 410 -5.03 8.69 -15.05
C ASP A 410 -3.97 8.77 -13.93
N LEU A 411 -3.06 7.80 -13.85
CA LEU A 411 -1.96 7.82 -12.89
C LEU A 411 -0.99 8.97 -13.14
N GLN A 412 -0.68 9.28 -14.41
CA GLN A 412 0.14 10.43 -14.76
C GLN A 412 -0.53 11.75 -14.33
N LYS A 413 -1.82 11.90 -14.63
CA LYS A 413 -2.59 13.08 -14.20
C LYS A 413 -2.60 13.26 -12.68
N LYS A 414 -2.77 12.16 -11.92
CA LYS A 414 -2.70 12.21 -10.45
C LYS A 414 -1.30 12.52 -9.93
N ALA A 415 -0.25 12.08 -10.61
CA ALA A 415 1.13 12.41 -10.25
C ALA A 415 1.40 13.92 -10.44
N GLU A 416 0.92 14.51 -11.53
CA GLU A 416 1.01 15.96 -11.75
C GLU A 416 0.23 16.76 -10.70
N GLU A 417 -0.96 16.30 -10.30
CA GLU A 417 -1.74 16.92 -9.24
C GLU A 417 -1.01 16.86 -7.88
N ARG A 418 -0.41 15.71 -7.55
CA ARG A 418 0.41 15.56 -6.34
C ARG A 418 1.59 16.52 -6.35
N GLN A 419 2.30 16.64 -7.48
CA GLN A 419 3.42 17.56 -7.62
C GLN A 419 2.99 19.02 -7.42
N ARG A 420 1.79 19.39 -7.89
CA ARG A 420 1.22 20.74 -7.63
C ARG A 420 0.92 20.95 -6.15
N GLN A 421 0.35 19.95 -5.47
CA GLN A 421 0.06 20.01 -4.04
C GLN A 421 1.35 20.08 -3.20
N GLU A 422 2.37 19.32 -3.55
CA GLU A 422 3.69 19.37 -2.90
C GLU A 422 4.31 20.76 -3.02
N LYS A 423 4.26 21.36 -4.22
CA LYS A 423 4.73 22.74 -4.41
C LYS A 423 3.97 23.75 -3.55
N GLN A 424 2.64 23.61 -3.45
CA GLN A 424 1.84 24.47 -2.57
C GLN A 424 2.21 24.30 -1.09
N LEU A 425 2.49 23.07 -0.65
CA LEU A 425 2.93 22.81 0.73
C LEU A 425 4.29 23.44 1.01
N ASP A 426 5.22 23.40 0.05
CA ASP A 426 6.52 24.06 0.17
C ASP A 426 6.38 25.59 0.26
N ASP A 427 5.50 26.18 -0.55
CA ASP A 427 5.19 27.62 -0.49
C ASP A 427 4.64 28.00 0.90
N TYR A 428 3.69 27.23 1.45
CA TYR A 428 3.16 27.47 2.80
C TYR A 428 4.20 27.26 3.90
N ARG A 429 5.10 26.29 3.76
CA ARG A 429 6.21 26.10 4.71
C ARG A 429 7.14 27.30 4.75
N GLN A 430 7.44 27.89 3.59
CA GLN A 430 8.23 29.11 3.51
C GLN A 430 7.51 30.29 4.18
N GLU A 431 6.21 30.44 3.95
CA GLU A 431 5.40 31.49 4.59
C GLU A 431 5.38 31.34 6.12
N ILE A 432 5.16 30.13 6.64
CA ILE A 432 5.22 29.85 8.08
C ILE A 432 6.60 30.21 8.65
N GLN A 433 7.67 29.82 7.96
CA GLN A 433 9.03 30.14 8.41
C GLN A 433 9.29 31.64 8.44
N GLN A 434 8.75 32.39 7.47
CA GLN A 434 8.84 33.84 7.44
C GLN A 434 8.08 34.47 8.61
N LEU A 435 6.84 34.03 8.88
CA LEU A 435 6.05 34.52 10.01
C LEU A 435 6.70 34.23 11.37
N LEU A 436 7.34 33.06 11.53
CA LEU A 436 8.09 32.73 12.74
C LEU A 436 9.30 33.65 12.94
N ASN A 437 9.99 34.01 11.87
CA ASN A 437 11.10 34.97 11.93
C ASN A 437 10.58 36.36 12.34
N ASP A 438 9.48 36.81 11.76
CA ASP A 438 8.85 38.10 12.09
C ASP A 438 8.40 38.15 13.56
N LEU A 439 7.79 37.08 14.07
CA LEU A 439 7.42 36.96 15.49
C LEU A 439 8.62 37.04 16.42
N ASN A 440 9.75 36.42 16.05
CA ASN A 440 10.98 36.47 16.84
C ASN A 440 11.58 37.90 16.86
N VAL A 441 11.50 38.63 15.74
CA VAL A 441 11.89 40.05 15.71
C VAL A 441 11.01 40.87 16.66
N GLN A 442 9.69 40.67 16.62
CA GLN A 442 8.75 41.37 17.52
C GLN A 442 8.97 41.02 19.00
N ASP A 443 9.27 39.76 19.34
CA ASP A 443 9.57 39.36 20.71
C ASP A 443 10.84 40.05 21.26
N LYS A 444 11.88 40.21 20.41
CA LYS A 444 13.09 40.97 20.76
C LYS A 444 12.79 42.45 20.99
N GLU A 445 11.95 43.05 20.15
CA GLU A 445 11.51 44.44 20.33
C GLU A 445 10.74 44.61 21.65
N LEU A 446 9.79 43.71 21.94
CA LEU A 446 9.03 43.73 23.19
C LEU A 446 9.91 43.56 24.43
N LYS A 447 10.90 42.66 24.39
CA LYS A 447 11.89 42.50 25.46
C LYS A 447 12.69 43.77 25.69
N THR A 448 13.11 44.44 24.61
CA THR A 448 13.84 45.71 24.68
C THR A 448 12.99 46.81 25.32
N LEU A 449 11.73 46.95 24.89
CA LEU A 449 10.79 47.92 25.45
C LEU A 449 10.46 47.63 26.92
N ARG A 450 10.30 46.36 27.31
CA ARG A 450 10.11 45.98 28.72
C ARG A 450 11.30 46.39 29.58
N GLY A 451 12.52 46.13 29.13
CA GLY A 451 13.73 46.55 29.84
C GLY A 451 13.79 48.07 30.06
N GLN A 452 13.47 48.86 29.03
CA GLN A 452 13.38 50.32 29.14
C GLN A 452 12.30 50.77 30.13
N LEU A 453 11.14 50.10 30.13
CA LEU A 453 10.05 50.42 31.05
C LEU A 453 10.43 50.11 32.51
N GLU A 454 11.06 48.96 32.75
CA GLU A 454 11.54 48.55 34.07
C GLU A 454 12.60 49.53 34.61
N GLU A 455 13.51 50.02 33.75
CA GLU A 455 14.51 51.03 34.12
C GLU A 455 13.86 52.37 34.52
N MET A 456 12.84 52.82 33.77
CA MET A 456 12.11 54.05 34.08
C MET A 456 11.19 53.93 35.32
N GLN A 457 10.70 52.72 35.62
CA GLN A 457 9.78 52.48 36.74
C GLN A 457 10.47 52.27 38.09
N GLN A 458 11.81 52.21 38.16
CA GLN A 458 12.49 52.14 39.45
C GLN A 458 12.20 53.41 40.26
N PRO A 459 11.49 53.31 41.41
CA PRO A 459 11.15 54.47 42.22
C PRO A 459 12.44 55.08 42.79
N ARG A 460 12.69 56.35 42.51
CA ARG A 460 13.84 57.09 43.08
C ARG A 460 13.71 57.05 44.61
N LYS A 461 14.61 56.34 45.29
CA LYS A 461 14.61 56.25 46.74
C LYS A 461 14.77 57.65 47.37
N LYS A 462 13.86 58.04 48.26
CA LYS A 462 13.94 59.32 48.97
C LYS A 462 15.05 59.23 50.03
N THR A 463 15.97 60.19 50.10
CA THR A 463 17.07 60.16 51.08
C THR A 463 16.73 61.01 52.29
N LEU A 464 16.87 60.45 53.48
CA LEU A 464 16.62 61.10 54.76
C LEU A 464 17.89 61.12 55.60
N VAL A 465 18.20 62.28 56.18
CA VAL A 465 19.36 62.46 57.05
C VAL A 465 18.91 62.69 58.49
N ILE A 466 19.43 61.92 59.46
CA ILE A 466 19.23 62.13 60.90
C ILE A 466 20.54 62.54 61.55
N GLY A 467 20.53 63.60 62.35
CA GLY A 467 21.68 63.93 63.19
C GLY A 467 21.64 63.19 64.52
N LEU A 468 22.70 62.47 64.85
CA LEU A 468 22.91 61.85 66.16
C LEU A 468 23.90 62.70 66.96
N HIS A 469 23.48 63.23 68.11
CA HIS A 469 24.29 64.04 69.01
C HIS A 469 24.63 63.27 70.28
N CYS A 470 25.90 63.23 70.69
CA CYS A 470 26.32 62.61 71.95
C CYS A 470 27.18 63.60 72.75
N ASN A 471 26.67 64.05 73.91
CA ASN A 471 27.47 64.87 74.82
C ASN A 471 28.62 64.03 75.39
N ARG A 472 29.76 64.69 75.68
CA ARG A 472 31.09 64.23 76.18
C ARG A 472 31.09 63.24 77.37
N SER A 473 30.25 62.23 77.30
CA SER A 473 30.34 61.02 78.10
C SER A 473 31.53 60.24 77.54
N GLY A 474 32.31 59.59 78.38
CA GLY A 474 33.50 58.78 78.00
C GLY A 474 33.16 57.53 77.18
N VAL A 475 32.18 57.65 76.29
CA VAL A 475 31.65 56.66 75.39
C VAL A 475 32.67 56.53 74.27
N GLY A 476 33.37 55.40 74.25
CA GLY A 476 34.31 55.11 73.19
C GLY A 476 33.61 55.22 71.83
N LYS A 477 34.32 55.78 70.85
CA LYS A 477 33.87 55.88 69.45
C LYS A 477 33.25 54.57 68.94
N SER A 478 33.83 53.43 69.33
CA SER A 478 33.32 52.09 69.02
C SER A 478 31.87 51.84 69.44
N LEU A 479 31.42 52.40 70.56
CA LEU A 479 30.06 52.21 71.03
C LEU A 479 29.08 53.05 70.19
N VAL A 480 29.47 54.28 69.87
CA VAL A 480 28.69 55.16 69.00
C VAL A 480 28.55 54.54 67.61
N ASP A 481 29.66 54.06 67.03
CA ASP A 481 29.66 53.42 65.71
C ASP A 481 28.78 52.16 65.69
N MET A 482 28.82 51.35 66.77
CA MET A 482 27.95 50.18 66.93
C MET A 482 26.47 50.58 67.00
N VAL A 483 26.14 51.60 67.80
CA VAL A 483 24.76 52.10 67.93
C VAL A 483 24.26 52.67 66.61
N VAL A 484 25.09 53.46 65.90
CA VAL A 484 24.75 54.00 64.58
C VAL A 484 24.50 52.87 63.58
N THR A 485 25.35 51.85 63.56
CA THR A 485 25.22 50.71 62.65
C THR A 485 23.94 49.93 62.90
N GLU A 486 23.69 49.57 64.16
CA GLU A 486 22.50 48.80 64.54
C GLU A 486 21.21 49.61 64.41
N LEU A 487 21.24 50.90 64.76
CA LEU A 487 20.11 51.80 64.56
C LEU A 487 19.82 52.01 63.06
N THR A 488 20.86 52.19 62.25
CA THR A 488 20.71 52.31 60.79
C THR A 488 20.07 51.04 60.24
N LYS A 489 20.59 49.85 60.58
CA LYS A 489 20.04 48.58 60.13
C LYS A 489 18.59 48.38 60.57
N GLY A 490 18.31 48.52 61.86
CA GLY A 490 16.98 48.29 62.44
C GLY A 490 15.91 49.25 61.89
N VAL A 491 16.27 50.49 61.59
CA VAL A 491 15.35 51.48 61.03
C VAL A 491 15.28 51.40 59.49
N GLN A 492 16.40 51.13 58.81
CA GLN A 492 16.46 51.03 57.34
C GLN A 492 15.56 49.91 56.82
N ASP A 493 15.55 48.74 57.46
CA ASP A 493 14.69 47.61 57.07
C ASP A 493 13.20 47.98 57.10
N ARG A 494 12.80 48.90 57.98
CA ARG A 494 11.43 49.42 58.08
C ARG A 494 11.14 50.50 57.04
N LEU A 495 12.16 51.29 56.68
CA LEU A 495 12.08 52.36 55.69
C LEU A 495 12.18 51.88 54.23
N ASP A 496 12.84 50.75 53.97
CA ASP A 496 12.95 50.16 52.62
C ASP A 496 11.58 49.78 52.06
N ARG A 497 10.63 49.38 52.92
CA ARG A 497 9.22 49.15 52.52
C ARG A 497 8.57 50.36 51.87
N ASN A 498 9.07 51.56 52.18
CA ASN A 498 8.58 52.84 51.69
C ASN A 498 9.55 53.49 50.68
N ASN A 499 10.57 52.78 50.19
CA ASN A 499 11.62 53.30 49.31
C ASN A 499 12.35 54.53 49.88
N ILE A 500 12.65 54.53 51.19
CA ILE A 500 13.40 55.61 51.86
C ILE A 500 14.79 55.09 52.24
N ASN A 501 15.83 55.80 51.80
CA ASN A 501 17.21 55.60 52.23
C ASN A 501 17.49 56.48 53.45
N LEU A 502 17.90 55.87 54.56
CA LEU A 502 18.31 56.55 55.78
C LEU A 502 19.83 56.76 55.79
N THR A 503 20.25 57.95 56.19
CA THR A 503 21.65 58.29 56.48
C THR A 503 21.71 58.92 57.87
N ILE A 504 22.42 58.29 58.80
CA ILE A 504 22.63 58.85 60.15
C ILE A 504 23.98 59.57 60.17
N GLN A 505 23.96 60.88 60.40
CA GLN A 505 25.16 61.70 60.54
C GLN A 505 25.46 61.96 62.00
N PHE A 506 26.68 61.66 62.44
CA PHE A 506 27.11 61.97 63.79
C PHE A 506 27.51 63.44 63.90
N SER A 507 27.04 64.10 64.95
CA SER A 507 27.34 65.51 65.25
C SER A 507 28.00 65.63 66.61
N GLN A 508 29.06 66.44 66.70
CA GLN A 508 29.76 66.74 67.94
C GLN A 508 29.14 67.95 68.65
N THR A 509 28.56 68.86 67.87
CA THR A 509 27.83 70.01 68.39
C THR A 509 26.40 70.00 67.88
N PRO A 510 25.42 70.43 68.69
CA PRO A 510 24.02 70.47 68.26
C PRO A 510 23.79 71.35 67.01
N SER A 511 24.69 72.29 66.73
CA SER A 511 24.61 73.18 65.57
C SER A 511 24.99 72.52 64.24
N GLU A 512 25.75 71.42 64.24
CA GLU A 512 26.24 70.72 63.03
C GLU A 512 25.14 69.98 62.26
N VAL A 513 24.07 69.58 62.94
CA VAL A 513 22.97 68.84 62.34
C VAL A 513 22.07 69.79 61.54
N THR A 514 22.23 69.92 60.23
CA THR A 514 21.29 70.74 59.43
C THR A 514 19.96 70.04 59.16
N SER A 515 19.80 68.77 59.58
CA SER A 515 18.57 68.00 59.38
C SER A 515 17.44 68.43 60.32
N TRP A 516 16.22 68.09 59.91
CA TRP A 516 14.98 68.51 60.56
C TRP A 516 14.70 67.72 61.84
N LEU A 517 15.28 66.52 61.94
CA LEU A 517 15.23 65.67 63.13
C LEU A 517 16.62 65.53 63.75
N GLN A 518 16.70 65.76 65.06
CA GLN A 518 17.90 65.53 65.85
C GLN A 518 17.60 64.51 66.95
N ILE A 519 18.44 63.47 67.04
CA ILE A 519 18.38 62.47 68.10
C ILE A 519 19.57 62.68 69.03
N VAL A 520 19.31 62.83 70.31
CA VAL A 520 20.31 62.99 71.36
C VAL A 520 20.51 61.65 72.05
N LEU A 521 21.72 61.11 71.95
CA LEU A 521 22.09 59.83 72.54
C LEU A 521 22.46 60.00 74.01
N CYS A 522 21.72 59.32 74.88
CA CYS A 522 21.92 59.26 76.32
C CYS A 522 22.27 57.82 76.72
N LEU A 523 23.43 57.61 77.34
CA LEU A 523 23.79 56.28 77.82
C LEU A 523 23.50 56.10 79.30
N ASN A 524 22.65 55.12 79.60
CA ASN A 524 22.35 54.67 80.94
C ASN A 524 23.22 53.45 81.31
N MET A 525 24.49 53.74 81.64
CA MET A 525 25.52 52.73 81.98
C MET A 525 25.72 52.54 83.49
N SER A 526 25.03 53.30 84.35
CA SER A 526 25.28 53.34 85.80
C SER A 526 24.02 53.13 86.64
N ARG A 527 24.17 52.53 87.82
CA ARG A 527 23.11 52.47 88.87
C ARG A 527 22.61 53.86 89.28
N VAL A 528 23.39 54.91 89.02
CA VAL A 528 23.07 56.31 89.37
C VAL A 528 22.13 56.97 88.33
N GLY A 529 21.88 56.32 87.19
CA GLY A 529 21.04 56.86 86.11
C GLY A 529 21.79 57.82 85.19
N THR A 530 21.19 58.14 84.04
CA THR A 530 21.69 59.20 83.13
C THR A 530 21.02 60.51 83.48
N ASN A 531 21.80 61.59 83.68
CA ASN A 531 21.22 62.92 83.78
C ASN A 531 20.84 63.42 82.37
N ILE A 532 19.63 63.09 81.92
CA ILE A 532 19.13 63.50 80.61
C ILE A 532 19.17 65.03 80.46
N LEU A 533 18.94 65.78 81.56
CA LEU A 533 18.97 67.25 81.54
C LEU A 533 20.34 67.80 81.12
N ASP A 534 21.44 67.14 81.54
CA ASP A 534 22.79 67.52 81.12
C ASP A 534 23.04 67.19 79.64
N SER A 535 22.49 66.08 79.14
CA SER A 535 22.61 65.67 77.73
C SER A 535 21.86 66.59 76.76
N VAL A 536 20.77 67.21 77.21
CA VAL A 536 19.97 68.14 76.40
C VAL A 536 20.31 69.61 76.65
N LYS A 537 21.17 69.91 77.63
CA LYS A 537 21.57 71.27 77.99
C LYS A 537 22.20 71.99 76.79
N GLY A 538 21.61 73.12 76.41
CA GLY A 538 22.07 73.94 75.28
C GLY A 538 21.44 73.56 73.93
N ILE A 539 20.62 72.52 73.86
CA ILE A 539 19.83 72.18 72.67
C ILE A 539 18.50 72.94 72.75
N LYS A 540 18.28 73.88 71.82
CA LYS A 540 17.02 74.61 71.72
C LYS A 540 16.01 73.76 70.92
N GLY A 541 15.09 73.09 71.61
CA GLY A 541 13.98 72.33 71.01
C GLY A 541 12.64 73.06 71.14
N ARG A 542 11.67 72.75 70.28
CA ARG A 542 10.30 73.28 70.38
C ARG A 542 9.51 72.55 71.47
N VAL A 543 8.66 73.27 72.20
CA VAL A 543 7.64 72.69 73.07
C VAL A 543 6.34 72.52 72.28
N HIS A 544 5.92 71.29 72.03
CA HIS A 544 4.53 71.01 71.70
C HIS A 544 3.85 70.34 72.91
N MET A 545 3.22 71.17 73.74
CA MET A 545 2.27 70.71 74.75
C MET A 545 0.91 71.32 74.43
N ASN A 546 -0.02 70.49 73.99
CA ASN A 546 -1.42 70.71 74.32
C ASN A 546 -1.63 70.18 75.75
N PRO A 547 -2.09 70.98 76.72
CA PRO A 547 -2.41 70.46 78.04
C PRO A 547 -3.64 69.56 77.93
N ILE A 548 -3.47 68.26 78.14
CA ILE A 548 -4.60 67.37 78.46
C ILE A 548 -4.82 67.49 79.97
N ILE A 549 -5.84 68.26 80.35
CA ILE A 549 -6.42 68.18 81.69
C ILE A 549 -7.30 66.94 81.70
N THR A 550 -6.98 65.92 82.50
CA THR A 550 -8.01 65.03 83.03
C THR A 550 -7.63 64.48 84.40
N GLY A 551 -8.63 64.47 85.27
CA GLY A 551 -8.57 63.92 86.61
C GLY A 551 -8.52 62.39 86.64
N LYS A 552 -8.36 61.92 87.87
CA LYS A 552 -8.30 60.54 88.37
C LYS A 552 -8.76 59.42 87.44
N ASP A 553 -7.88 58.43 87.39
CA ASP A 553 -8.07 57.01 87.08
C ASP A 553 -8.03 56.58 85.60
N MET A 554 -7.22 55.55 85.35
CA MET A 554 -6.95 54.79 84.11
C MET A 554 -6.02 55.42 83.05
N LEU A 555 -4.75 54.98 83.08
CA LEU A 555 -3.75 55.19 82.03
C LEU A 555 -4.01 54.24 80.84
N VAL A 556 -4.47 54.79 79.72
CA VAL A 556 -4.35 54.18 78.38
C VAL A 556 -3.48 55.13 77.57
N MET A 557 -2.24 54.73 77.24
CA MET A 557 -1.41 55.51 76.31
C MET A 557 -1.90 55.30 74.88
N THR A 558 -2.87 56.10 74.44
CA THR A 558 -3.23 56.23 73.03
C THR A 558 -2.38 57.28 72.33
N ASN A 559 -2.05 56.98 71.08
CA ASN A 559 -1.45 57.82 70.04
C ASN A 559 -1.39 59.32 70.34
N VAL A 560 -0.18 59.86 70.47
CA VAL A 560 0.06 61.30 70.41
C VAL A 560 -0.26 61.78 68.99
N CYS A 561 -1.44 62.40 68.83
CA CYS A 561 -1.78 63.17 67.64
C CYS A 561 -0.88 64.41 67.56
N MET A 562 0.08 64.42 66.63
CA MET A 562 0.71 65.66 66.18
C MET A 562 -0.23 66.31 65.17
N ASN A 563 -0.85 67.43 65.53
CA ASN A 563 -1.70 68.20 64.63
C ASN A 563 -0.86 68.94 63.57
N ASN A 564 -1.30 68.89 62.31
CA ASN A 564 -0.74 69.56 61.13
C ASN A 564 -0.68 71.10 61.27
N THR A 565 0.29 71.61 62.01
CA THR A 565 0.58 73.05 62.08
C THR A 565 1.84 73.31 61.29
N LEU A 566 1.79 74.19 60.28
CA LEU A 566 2.93 74.56 59.42
C LEU A 566 4.20 74.81 60.26
N ILE A 567 5.25 74.07 59.95
CA ILE A 567 6.57 74.17 60.60
C ILE A 567 7.22 75.48 60.12
N SER A 568 7.47 76.40 61.04
CA SER A 568 8.29 77.59 60.78
C SER A 568 9.73 77.14 60.50
N ALA A 569 10.27 77.53 59.34
CA ALA A 569 11.64 77.21 58.91
C ALA A 569 12.67 77.79 59.88
N GLY A 570 13.11 76.99 60.86
CA GLY A 570 14.13 77.40 61.82
C GLY A 570 14.20 76.59 63.13
N GLU A 571 13.20 75.78 63.46
CA GLU A 571 13.11 75.05 64.73
C GLU A 571 13.15 73.52 64.51
N ARG A 572 13.92 72.77 65.31
CA ARG A 572 14.18 71.32 65.15
C ARG A 572 13.46 70.50 66.23
N ASP A 573 12.92 69.35 65.85
CA ASP A 573 12.40 68.38 66.81
C ASP A 573 13.53 67.51 67.37
N VAL A 574 13.59 67.45 68.70
CA VAL A 574 14.67 66.79 69.44
C VAL A 574 14.11 65.56 70.15
N PHE A 575 14.56 64.37 69.74
CA PHE A 575 14.25 63.13 70.44
C PHE A 575 15.44 62.73 71.30
N VAL A 576 15.18 62.20 72.49
CA VAL A 576 16.23 61.63 73.33
C VAL A 576 16.19 60.12 73.19
N LEU A 577 17.28 59.53 72.75
CA LEU A 577 17.48 58.10 72.69
C LEU A 577 18.27 57.65 73.92
N VAL A 578 17.61 56.93 74.82
CA VAL A 578 18.22 56.37 76.04
C VAL A 578 18.61 54.92 75.79
N LEU A 579 19.92 54.65 75.85
CA LEU A 579 20.45 53.29 75.80
C LEU A 579 20.62 52.75 77.20
N HIS A 580 19.86 51.71 77.52
CA HIS A 580 19.97 51.01 78.79
C HIS A 580 20.95 49.86 78.66
N HIS A 581 22.09 49.96 79.36
CA HIS A 581 23.01 48.84 79.46
C HIS A 581 22.41 47.79 80.39
N THR A 582 21.88 46.73 79.79
CA THR A 582 21.22 45.65 80.52
C THR A 582 21.47 44.32 79.82
N SER A 583 21.50 43.23 80.58
CA SER A 583 21.56 41.89 79.99
C SER A 583 20.18 41.48 79.46
N LYS A 584 20.14 40.59 78.46
CA LYS A 584 18.88 40.06 77.89
C LYS A 584 17.94 39.51 78.96
N ASN A 585 18.49 38.93 80.03
CA ASN A 585 17.73 38.32 81.13
C ASN A 585 17.04 39.35 82.03
N ASN A 586 17.46 40.63 81.97
CA ASN A 586 16.97 41.70 82.85
C ASN A 586 16.02 42.68 82.14
N LEU A 587 15.59 42.39 80.90
CA LEU A 587 14.73 43.28 80.12
C LEU A 587 13.37 43.56 80.80
N SER A 588 12.81 42.58 81.52
CA SER A 588 11.52 42.74 82.24
C SER A 588 11.59 43.72 83.42
N SER A 589 12.79 43.98 83.94
CA SER A 589 13.02 44.95 85.02
C SER A 589 13.21 46.38 84.51
N LEU A 590 13.29 46.56 83.19
CA LEU A 590 13.47 47.86 82.57
C LEU A 590 12.17 48.67 82.70
N THR A 591 12.11 49.61 83.64
CA THR A 591 11.06 50.61 83.62
C THR A 591 11.40 51.64 82.55
N PRO A 592 10.55 51.85 81.53
CA PRO A 592 10.77 52.84 80.49
C PRO A 592 11.04 54.23 81.07
N THR A 593 12.00 54.96 80.50
CA THR A 593 12.46 56.23 81.07
C THR A 593 11.36 57.28 81.04
N ASN A 594 10.48 57.23 80.03
CA ASN A 594 9.31 58.10 79.92
C ASN A 594 8.35 58.02 81.14
N HIS A 595 8.41 56.98 81.97
CA HIS A 595 7.62 56.88 83.21
C HIS A 595 8.32 57.48 84.43
N ARG A 596 9.64 57.70 84.36
CA ARG A 596 10.46 58.13 85.50
C ARG A 596 10.75 59.62 85.51
N VAL A 597 10.71 60.28 84.36
CA VAL A 597 11.09 61.69 84.27
C VAL A 597 9.88 62.61 84.20
N THR A 598 9.71 63.45 85.22
CA THR A 598 8.54 64.35 85.40
C THR A 598 8.90 65.84 85.36
N GLY A 599 10.12 66.20 84.94
CA GLY A 599 10.58 67.59 84.85
C GLY A 599 9.92 68.39 83.72
N SER A 600 9.65 69.67 83.96
CA SER A 600 9.07 70.58 82.95
C SER A 600 10.01 70.84 81.77
N GLU A 601 11.33 70.69 81.94
CA GLU A 601 12.32 70.85 80.86
C GLU A 601 12.23 69.74 79.80
N LEU A 602 11.67 68.58 80.13
CA LEU A 602 11.54 67.46 79.19
C LEU A 602 10.28 67.53 78.35
N ARG A 603 9.37 68.45 78.67
CA ARG A 603 8.22 68.80 77.83
C ARG A 603 8.65 69.40 76.49
N GLN A 604 9.91 69.83 76.37
CA GLN A 604 10.50 70.40 75.15
C GLN A 604 11.07 69.35 74.18
N LEU A 605 10.98 68.07 74.51
CA LEU A 605 11.45 66.97 73.67
C LEU A 605 10.31 66.39 72.83
N GLY A 606 10.61 66.03 71.57
CA GLY A 606 9.68 65.32 70.69
C GLY A 606 9.34 63.90 71.18
N GLY A 607 10.22 63.32 71.99
CA GLY A 607 9.99 62.05 72.67
C GLY A 607 11.25 61.49 73.34
N ILE A 608 11.04 60.56 74.27
CA ILE A 608 12.10 59.73 74.84
C ILE A 608 11.93 58.31 74.28
N LEU A 609 12.99 57.81 73.67
CA LEU A 609 13.06 56.51 73.04
C LEU A 609 13.97 55.63 73.87
N ASP A 610 13.45 54.53 74.39
CA ASP A 610 14.23 53.59 75.19
C ASP A 610 14.70 52.43 74.30
N ILE A 611 15.99 52.12 74.36
CA ILE A 611 16.58 50.98 73.68
C ILE A 611 17.43 50.20 74.68
N ALA A 612 17.27 48.88 74.71
CA ALA A 612 18.12 47.99 75.47
C ALA A 612 19.38 47.64 74.67
N PHE A 613 20.53 47.81 75.31
CA PHE A 613 21.85 47.64 74.71
C PHE A 613 22.74 46.77 75.60
N CYS A 614 23.63 46.00 74.98
CA CYS A 614 24.69 45.25 75.63
C CYS A 614 26.03 45.58 75.00
N SER A 615 27.08 45.73 75.82
CA SER A 615 28.44 45.87 75.30
C SER A 615 28.89 44.68 74.47
N ASP A 616 28.41 43.48 74.82
CA ASP A 616 28.92 42.22 74.28
C ASP A 616 28.16 41.79 73.01
N SER A 617 26.88 42.18 72.90
CA SER A 617 25.98 41.73 71.84
C SER A 617 25.28 42.87 71.07
N GLY A 618 25.59 44.13 71.36
CA GLY A 618 24.97 45.28 70.71
C GLY A 618 23.49 45.46 71.08
N LEU A 619 22.67 45.82 70.08
CA LEU A 619 21.22 45.97 70.25
C LEU A 619 20.52 44.61 70.19
N TYR A 620 19.69 44.33 71.19
CA TYR A 620 18.89 43.09 71.20
C TYR A 620 17.75 43.14 70.19
N GLU A 621 17.44 42.00 69.60
CA GLU A 621 16.13 41.75 69.02
C GLU A 621 15.16 41.44 70.16
N CYS A 622 14.49 42.48 70.65
CA CYS A 622 13.46 42.38 71.68
C CYS A 622 12.33 43.36 71.38
N ASP A 623 11.16 43.12 71.99
CA ASP A 623 9.96 43.93 71.76
C ASP A 623 10.19 45.42 72.04
N VAL A 624 11.01 45.75 73.04
CA VAL A 624 11.36 47.14 73.37
C VAL A 624 12.08 47.81 72.19
N ASN A 625 13.11 47.15 71.64
CA ASN A 625 13.90 47.69 70.54
C ASN A 625 13.10 47.71 69.22
N SER A 626 12.36 46.64 68.90
CA SER A 626 11.50 46.61 67.71
C SER A 626 10.45 47.72 67.74
N ASN A 627 9.74 47.87 68.87
CA ASN A 627 8.76 48.94 69.03
C ASN A 627 9.40 50.33 68.91
N THR A 628 10.62 50.51 69.42
CA THR A 628 11.36 51.77 69.28
C THR A 628 11.78 52.03 67.83
N PHE A 629 12.28 51.01 67.10
CA PHE A 629 12.58 51.15 65.67
C PHE A 629 11.34 51.46 64.83
N ASP A 630 10.21 50.81 65.12
CA ASP A 630 8.95 51.07 64.44
C ASP A 630 8.44 52.50 64.71
N LYS A 631 8.61 53.01 65.94
CA LYS A 631 8.31 54.41 66.29
C LYS A 631 9.22 55.38 65.53
N ILE A 632 10.53 55.12 65.49
CA ILE A 632 11.49 55.94 64.75
C ILE A 632 11.11 55.95 63.26
N ALA A 633 10.92 54.78 62.64
CA ALA A 633 10.56 54.67 61.23
C ALA A 633 9.22 55.37 60.91
N SER A 634 8.22 55.27 61.81
CA SER A 634 6.94 55.97 61.68
C SER A 634 7.09 57.48 61.71
N VAL A 635 7.88 58.00 62.66
CA VAL A 635 8.20 59.43 62.77
C VAL A 635 8.92 59.92 61.51
N LEU A 636 9.97 59.21 61.08
CA LEU A 636 10.75 59.54 59.88
C LEU A 636 9.90 59.51 58.60
N THR A 637 9.01 58.53 58.45
CA THR A 637 8.10 58.43 57.30
C THR A 637 7.16 59.63 57.26
N LYS A 638 6.66 60.10 58.42
CA LYS A 638 5.82 61.29 58.51
C LYS A 638 6.57 62.56 58.08
N TYR A 639 7.84 62.72 58.46
CA TYR A 639 8.65 63.88 58.03
C TYR A 639 8.92 63.94 56.52
N ILE A 640 8.82 62.82 55.81
CA ILE A 640 9.05 62.76 54.34
C ILE A 640 7.74 62.94 53.54
N LEU A 641 6.60 62.66 54.16
CA LEU A 641 5.28 62.83 53.55
C LEU A 641 4.73 64.25 53.71
N LEU A 642 5.23 64.99 54.71
CA LEU A 642 5.06 66.44 54.86
C LEU A 642 6.02 67.17 53.92
#